data_AF-A0A1J4X939-F1
#
_entry.id   AF-A0A1J4X939-F1
#
_cell.length_a   1.000
_cell.length_b   1.000
_cell.length_c   1.000
_cell.angle_alpha   90.00
_cell.angle_beta   90.00
_cell.angle_gamma   90.00
#
_symmetry.space_group_name_H-M   'P 1'
#
loop_
_entity.id
_entity.type
_entity.pdbx_description
1 polymer ?
#
loop_
_entity_poly.entity_id
_entity_poly.type
_entity_poly.pdbx_seq_one_letter_code
_entity_poly.pdbx_strand_id
1 'polypeptide(L)'
;MLHPKRMARFKPHNLRASALFAMTTLVFVGAAPDAQAYYDVTIGTTERAGAWVGNEWTPSGAGSTVSASAIQSKLAAGPVTITTGTSTDGGDSTGSVGVIQIDQALSWNANILTLTASSTININAVMTAGGSAGLALNTTLLSPSGEINVGMDGSGFTGRVDFTGSGNTISINGAPGTIVTTLGAGGINNFDGLQGMYTGYYVLGADIDASPSAAWNNGMGFTPIRLTDLNGFLSRFDGLGHTVDGLTMNRPGEPAGLFRGISLSVRNLGLTNVNIVGSSQTGALAGWATGGNAVVANVYVTGSVTGDDDVGGVVGDALNGSKFTDVHVAGSVMGRNHVGGLVGRAILGVSFSKSYVDGSITGVGTDIGGLIGQIGANGGGISIDNAYTTGNVTGPARVGGLIGAMYNTGTLSPPPNTITHCHSSANITGETIYAEVGGLIGYRDTSATSSSLTRAYATGGVTALLGGGARLVGGASFAEGNGLYFNTDSPFNVAVNLSPTETIGLTTAQMRQSASFPSILPSIFPFNPGDLGLDFTYVWTIYEGQTTPMLRSLQRFYDSDGDGHSNDQDPFPIDPAEWLDSDGDGIGNNADTDDDNDGVSDVDDALPLDATESVDTDGDGIGNNADTDDDGDTLSDVDEIAAGTDPLKADTDGDGVNDNLDAYPLDATRSSVFSGGGGSNAAGGGGGGGCTMNPHAGFDPILTLLVVASLLYIRRGRRRGGAWDEAA
;
A
#
# COMPACT_ATOMS: atom_id res chain seq x y z
N MET A 1 -2.42 -74.13 -48.35
CA MET A 1 -1.58 -74.47 -47.19
C MET A 1 -2.07 -73.61 -46.03
N LEU A 2 -2.87 -74.13 -45.09
CA LEU A 2 -2.60 -75.10 -44.01
C LEU A 2 -2.24 -74.42 -42.68
N HIS A 3 -3.22 -74.47 -41.77
CA HIS A 3 -3.18 -74.37 -40.30
C HIS A 3 -3.00 -73.01 -39.57
N PRO A 4 -4.02 -72.59 -38.78
CA PRO A 4 -3.85 -71.69 -37.64
C PRO A 4 -3.48 -72.48 -36.37
N LYS A 5 -2.78 -71.85 -35.41
CA LYS A 5 -2.57 -72.41 -34.06
C LYS A 5 -3.40 -71.69 -33.00
N ARG A 6 -4.16 -72.49 -32.23
CA ARG A 6 -4.85 -72.09 -31.00
C ARG A 6 -3.86 -71.86 -29.86
N MET A 7 -4.23 -70.98 -28.91
CA MET A 7 -4.12 -71.09 -27.42
C MET A 7 -4.13 -69.66 -26.83
N ALA A 8 -4.69 -69.36 -25.66
CA ALA A 8 -5.66 -70.08 -24.82
C ALA A 8 -6.42 -69.05 -23.95
N ARG A 9 -7.60 -69.41 -23.43
CA ARG A 9 -8.28 -68.62 -22.38
C ARG A 9 -7.60 -68.86 -21.03
N PHE A 10 -7.39 -67.81 -20.25
CA PHE A 10 -7.41 -67.90 -18.78
C PHE A 10 -8.13 -66.68 -18.17
N LYS A 11 -8.87 -66.92 -17.09
CA LYS A 11 -9.56 -65.90 -16.29
C LYS A 11 -8.67 -65.49 -15.09
N PRO A 12 -8.96 -64.36 -14.41
CA PRO A 12 -7.97 -63.68 -13.58
C PRO A 12 -7.79 -64.32 -12.19
N HIS A 13 -6.59 -64.14 -11.62
CA HIS A 13 -6.35 -64.27 -10.19
C HIS A 13 -5.75 -62.97 -9.65
N ASN A 14 -6.21 -62.58 -8.46
CA ASN A 14 -5.80 -61.37 -7.76
C ASN A 14 -4.32 -61.43 -7.35
N LEU A 15 -3.56 -60.42 -7.72
CA LEU A 15 -2.37 -59.99 -6.98
C LEU A 15 -2.41 -58.47 -6.83
N ARG A 16 -2.63 -58.00 -5.60
CA ARG A 16 -2.41 -56.60 -5.23
C ARG A 16 -0.90 -56.40 -5.13
N ALA A 17 -0.34 -55.52 -5.94
CA ALA A 17 1.01 -55.01 -5.78
C ALA A 17 0.97 -53.49 -5.96
N SER A 18 0.98 -52.77 -4.83
CA SER A 18 1.04 -51.31 -4.81
C SER A 18 2.42 -50.86 -5.27
N ALA A 19 2.55 -50.41 -6.52
CA ALA A 19 3.74 -49.73 -7.01
C ALA A 19 3.54 -48.22 -6.87
N LEU A 20 3.84 -47.69 -5.68
CA LEU A 20 3.93 -46.26 -5.43
C LEU A 20 5.14 -45.72 -6.20
N PHE A 21 4.90 -45.08 -7.34
CA PHE A 21 5.94 -44.36 -8.09
C PHE A 21 6.34 -43.10 -7.31
N ALA A 22 7.26 -43.25 -6.36
CA ALA A 22 7.98 -42.12 -5.79
C ALA A 22 8.89 -41.54 -6.88
N MET A 23 8.41 -40.49 -7.58
CA MET A 23 9.31 -39.58 -8.27
C MET A 23 10.06 -38.77 -7.21
N THR A 24 11.20 -39.31 -6.76
CA THR A 24 12.18 -38.55 -6.01
C THR A 24 12.82 -37.56 -6.99
N THR A 25 12.19 -36.40 -7.15
CA THR A 25 12.83 -35.25 -7.80
C THR A 25 14.00 -34.85 -6.92
N LEU A 26 15.20 -35.30 -7.30
CA LEU A 26 16.44 -34.85 -6.70
C LEU A 26 16.63 -33.39 -7.07
N VAL A 27 16.11 -32.50 -6.22
CA VAL A 27 16.36 -31.06 -6.33
C VAL A 27 17.85 -30.85 -6.09
N PHE A 28 18.59 -30.68 -7.18
CA PHE A 28 19.86 -29.98 -7.12
C PHE A 28 19.54 -28.58 -6.63
N VAL A 29 19.83 -28.31 -5.35
CA VAL A 29 20.11 -26.95 -4.88
C VAL A 29 21.46 -26.57 -5.48
N GLY A 30 21.48 -26.33 -6.79
CA GLY A 30 22.39 -25.34 -7.32
C GLY A 30 21.99 -24.04 -6.64
N ALA A 31 22.97 -23.32 -6.08
CA ALA A 31 22.72 -21.97 -5.59
C ALA A 31 21.96 -21.21 -6.68
N ALA A 32 20.80 -20.64 -6.32
CA ALA A 32 20.20 -19.64 -7.18
C ALA A 32 21.29 -18.59 -7.45
N PRO A 33 21.48 -18.12 -8.69
CA PRO A 33 22.39 -17.00 -8.93
C PRO A 33 21.95 -15.88 -7.99
N ASP A 34 22.88 -15.36 -7.17
CA ASP A 34 22.58 -14.46 -6.06
C ASP A 34 21.56 -13.42 -6.52
N ALA A 35 20.37 -13.46 -5.91
CA ALA A 35 19.32 -12.51 -6.24
C ALA A 35 19.88 -11.13 -5.90
N GLN A 36 20.12 -10.33 -6.93
CA GLN A 36 20.73 -9.01 -6.78
C GLN A 36 19.80 -8.19 -5.90
N ALA A 37 20.21 -8.00 -4.64
CA ALA A 37 19.45 -7.23 -3.68
C ALA A 37 19.53 -5.74 -4.06
N TYR A 38 18.52 -5.00 -3.66
CA TYR A 38 18.38 -3.57 -3.95
C TYR A 38 18.13 -2.85 -2.62
N TYR A 39 18.65 -1.64 -2.45
CA TYR A 39 18.39 -0.87 -1.24
C TYR A 39 17.03 -0.22 -1.33
N ASP A 40 16.23 -0.31 -0.27
CA ASP A 40 15.06 0.53 -0.13
C ASP A 40 15.51 1.94 0.27
N VAL A 41 14.80 2.95 -0.24
CA VAL A 41 15.16 4.37 -0.12
C VAL A 41 13.96 5.14 0.40
N THR A 42 14.14 5.93 1.45
CA THR A 42 13.12 6.87 1.93
C THR A 42 13.50 8.31 1.60
N ILE A 43 12.58 9.05 0.99
CA ILE A 43 12.67 10.52 0.94
C ILE A 43 12.09 11.06 2.25
N GLY A 44 12.98 11.51 3.13
CA GLY A 44 12.72 11.88 4.52
C GLY A 44 13.19 13.29 4.87
N THR A 45 13.33 13.55 6.16
CA THR A 45 13.87 14.81 6.72
C THR A 45 15.40 14.85 6.68
N THR A 46 16.05 13.75 7.08
CA THR A 46 17.51 13.61 7.21
C THR A 46 18.13 12.79 6.07
N GLU A 47 19.42 13.01 5.77
CA GLU A 47 20.21 12.16 4.85
C GLU A 47 20.99 11.09 5.63
N ARG A 48 20.85 9.82 5.24
CA ARG A 48 21.55 8.68 5.87
C ARG A 48 21.92 7.64 4.83
N ALA A 49 23.11 7.06 4.97
CA ALA A 49 23.57 5.90 4.19
C ALA A 49 23.37 6.05 2.67
N GLY A 50 23.72 7.21 2.11
CA GLY A 50 23.72 7.47 0.68
C GLY A 50 24.60 8.68 0.33
N ALA A 51 24.83 8.92 -0.96
CA ALA A 51 25.70 10.00 -1.41
C ALA A 51 25.24 10.62 -2.74
N TRP A 52 25.51 11.92 -2.89
CA TRP A 52 25.28 12.68 -4.13
C TRP A 52 26.50 12.66 -5.05
N VAL A 53 26.33 12.21 -6.29
CA VAL A 53 27.28 12.39 -7.39
C VAL A 53 26.70 13.42 -8.36
N GLY A 54 26.98 14.70 -8.07
CA GLY A 54 26.34 15.82 -8.76
C GLY A 54 24.86 15.93 -8.38
N ASN A 55 23.97 15.61 -9.33
CA ASN A 55 22.52 15.60 -9.14
C ASN A 55 21.90 14.19 -9.18
N GLU A 56 22.73 13.14 -9.14
CA GLU A 56 22.27 11.77 -8.92
C GLU A 56 22.58 11.37 -7.48
N TRP A 57 21.59 10.89 -6.74
CA TRP A 57 21.78 10.33 -5.40
C TRP A 57 21.71 8.82 -5.45
N THR A 58 22.67 8.17 -4.80
CA THR A 58 22.77 6.71 -4.74
C THR A 58 22.84 6.22 -3.28
N PRO A 59 22.01 5.23 -2.89
CA PRO A 59 22.08 4.61 -1.58
C PRO A 59 23.35 3.76 -1.42
N SER A 60 23.81 3.60 -0.18
CA SER A 60 25.02 2.88 0.19
C SER A 60 24.83 1.91 1.37
N GLY A 61 23.60 1.60 1.77
CA GLY A 61 23.32 0.70 2.90
C GLY A 61 21.83 0.41 3.10
N ALA A 62 21.49 -0.41 4.09
CA ALA A 62 20.10 -0.57 4.53
C ALA A 62 19.63 0.71 5.25
N GLY A 63 18.34 1.05 5.12
CA GLY A 63 17.78 2.28 5.72
C GLY A 63 18.33 3.57 5.12
N SER A 64 18.64 3.58 3.82
CA SER A 64 19.11 4.79 3.14
C SER A 64 18.02 5.85 3.05
N THR A 65 18.31 7.05 3.53
CA THR A 65 17.41 8.22 3.45
C THR A 65 18.04 9.37 2.69
N VAL A 66 17.23 10.09 1.92
CA VAL A 66 17.60 11.33 1.23
C VAL A 66 16.65 12.43 1.66
N SER A 67 17.18 13.64 1.92
CA SER A 67 16.35 14.72 2.45
C SER A 67 15.55 15.40 1.33
N ALA A 68 14.29 15.68 1.63
CA ALA A 68 13.42 16.44 0.72
C ALA A 68 14.03 17.81 0.36
N SER A 69 14.64 18.48 1.35
CA SER A 69 15.31 19.77 1.20
C SER A 69 16.50 19.73 0.21
N ALA A 70 17.37 18.70 0.28
CA ALA A 70 18.48 18.54 -0.66
C ALA A 70 18.00 18.29 -2.09
N ILE A 71 16.94 17.48 -2.26
CA ILE A 71 16.29 17.24 -3.56
C ILE A 71 15.77 18.55 -4.15
N GLN A 72 15.02 19.33 -3.37
CA GLN A 72 14.45 20.61 -3.83
C GLN A 72 15.52 21.63 -4.18
N SER A 73 16.58 21.74 -3.37
CA SER A 73 17.74 22.61 -3.63
C SER A 73 18.43 22.24 -4.96
N LYS A 74 18.68 20.95 -5.21
CA LYS A 74 19.29 20.47 -6.46
C LYS A 74 18.37 20.63 -7.67
N LEU A 75 17.06 20.46 -7.50
CA LEU A 75 16.06 20.71 -8.55
C LEU A 75 15.99 22.18 -8.97
N ALA A 76 16.39 23.14 -8.12
CA ALA A 76 16.54 24.53 -8.54
C ALA A 76 17.71 24.74 -9.52
N ALA A 77 18.75 23.90 -9.45
CA ALA A 77 19.96 24.01 -10.28
C ALA A 77 19.95 23.12 -11.54
N GLY A 78 19.28 21.97 -11.52
CA GLY A 78 19.23 21.04 -12.65
C GLY A 78 18.30 19.85 -12.43
N PRO A 79 18.17 18.91 -13.41
CA PRO A 79 17.43 17.67 -13.21
C PRO A 79 18.09 16.82 -12.10
N VAL A 80 17.27 16.06 -11.38
CA VAL A 80 17.69 15.22 -10.24
C VAL A 80 17.24 13.77 -10.48
N THR A 81 18.09 12.82 -10.09
CA THR A 81 17.80 11.38 -10.16
C THR A 81 18.00 10.73 -8.78
N ILE A 82 17.00 10.01 -8.30
CA ILE A 82 17.06 9.13 -7.13
C ILE A 82 16.90 7.69 -7.61
N THR A 83 17.73 6.78 -7.12
CA THR A 83 17.73 5.35 -7.51
C THR A 83 17.86 4.45 -6.29
N THR A 84 17.35 3.22 -6.38
CA THR A 84 17.54 2.18 -5.33
C THR A 84 18.91 1.50 -5.37
N GLY A 85 19.80 1.95 -6.28
CA GLY A 85 21.14 1.40 -6.44
C GLY A 85 21.14 -0.09 -6.77
N THR A 86 22.16 -0.80 -6.31
CA THR A 86 22.20 -2.27 -6.21
C THR A 86 23.01 -2.63 -4.97
N SER A 87 22.49 -3.49 -4.09
CA SER A 87 23.19 -3.87 -2.87
C SER A 87 24.41 -4.74 -3.17
N THR A 88 25.55 -4.34 -2.62
CA THR A 88 26.82 -5.08 -2.68
C THR A 88 27.06 -5.97 -1.47
N ASP A 89 26.20 -5.89 -0.45
CA ASP A 89 26.59 -6.26 0.91
C ASP A 89 26.32 -7.73 1.26
N GLY A 90 25.70 -8.47 0.32
CA GLY A 90 25.76 -9.93 0.24
C GLY A 90 25.52 -10.67 1.56
N GLY A 91 24.55 -10.23 2.37
CA GLY A 91 24.42 -10.70 3.75
C GLY A 91 23.09 -10.45 4.45
N ASP A 92 22.37 -9.37 4.14
CA ASP A 92 21.08 -9.05 4.78
C ASP A 92 19.93 -9.14 3.78
N SER A 93 19.44 -10.37 3.58
CA SER A 93 18.45 -10.72 2.55
C SER A 93 17.07 -11.05 3.14
N THR A 94 16.63 -10.27 4.14
CA THR A 94 15.23 -10.29 4.63
C THR A 94 14.48 -9.00 4.33
N GLY A 95 14.14 -8.78 3.05
CA GLY A 95 12.99 -7.94 2.69
C GLY A 95 13.23 -6.89 1.60
N SER A 96 14.42 -6.30 1.50
CA SER A 96 14.62 -5.17 0.58
C SER A 96 14.59 -5.57 -0.90
N VAL A 97 13.63 -4.97 -1.61
CA VAL A 97 13.35 -5.23 -3.04
C VAL A 97 13.59 -4.00 -3.91
N GLY A 98 14.07 -2.91 -3.33
CA GLY A 98 14.31 -1.66 -4.02
C GLY A 98 13.02 -0.86 -4.15
N VAL A 99 12.43 -0.53 -3.02
CA VAL A 99 11.31 0.42 -2.88
C VAL A 99 11.85 1.86 -2.79
N ILE A 100 11.13 2.82 -3.35
CA ILE A 100 11.27 4.24 -2.96
C ILE A 100 10.01 4.64 -2.19
N GLN A 101 10.16 5.02 -0.92
CA GLN A 101 9.12 5.66 -0.11
C GLN A 101 9.28 7.19 -0.23
N ILE A 102 8.18 7.92 -0.37
CA ILE A 102 8.16 9.39 -0.32
C ILE A 102 7.29 9.80 0.85
N ASP A 103 7.92 9.96 2.01
CA ASP A 103 7.27 10.20 3.30
C ASP A 103 7.33 11.69 3.69
N GLN A 104 8.08 12.50 2.94
CA GLN A 104 8.15 13.96 3.08
C GLN A 104 7.68 14.69 1.82
N ALA A 105 7.07 15.85 2.04
CA ALA A 105 6.52 16.67 0.96
C ALA A 105 7.63 17.27 0.08
N LEU A 106 7.37 17.37 -1.23
CA LEU A 106 8.32 17.90 -2.21
C LEU A 106 7.66 19.01 -3.03
N SER A 107 8.35 20.12 -3.28
CA SER A 107 7.86 21.19 -4.17
C SER A 107 8.97 21.76 -5.04
N TRP A 108 8.77 21.78 -6.37
CA TRP A 108 9.74 22.27 -7.35
C TRP A 108 9.06 22.91 -8.57
N ASN A 109 9.73 23.90 -9.20
CA ASN A 109 9.13 24.74 -10.26
C ASN A 109 9.75 24.57 -11.66
N ALA A 110 10.87 23.87 -11.75
CA ALA A 110 11.63 23.65 -12.99
C ALA A 110 12.42 22.33 -12.87
N ASN A 111 12.99 21.88 -13.99
CA ASN A 111 13.74 20.63 -14.11
C ASN A 111 12.90 19.36 -13.84
N ILE A 112 13.50 18.19 -14.06
CA ILE A 112 12.84 16.89 -13.93
C ILE A 112 13.36 16.17 -12.69
N LEU A 113 12.45 15.73 -11.82
CA LEU A 113 12.75 14.72 -10.79
C LEU A 113 12.55 13.32 -11.39
N THR A 114 13.57 12.48 -11.33
CA THR A 114 13.54 11.10 -11.81
C THR A 114 13.68 10.14 -10.63
N LEU A 115 12.64 9.38 -10.34
CA LEU A 115 12.66 8.31 -9.34
C LEU A 115 12.77 6.97 -10.07
N THR A 116 13.79 6.17 -9.72
CA THR A 116 14.05 4.86 -10.33
C THR A 116 14.13 3.78 -9.26
N ALA A 117 12.98 3.20 -8.95
CA ALA A 117 12.86 2.06 -8.06
C ALA A 117 13.13 0.75 -8.81
N SER A 118 13.57 -0.27 -8.07
CA SER A 118 13.69 -1.62 -8.64
C SER A 118 12.42 -2.44 -8.46
N SER A 119 11.66 -2.22 -7.39
CA SER A 119 10.30 -2.75 -7.20
C SER A 119 9.23 -1.69 -7.42
N THR A 120 9.11 -0.77 -6.46
CA THR A 120 7.87 -0.03 -6.19
C THR A 120 8.20 1.41 -5.81
N ILE A 121 7.35 2.36 -6.20
CA ILE A 121 7.39 3.75 -5.70
C ILE A 121 6.10 3.99 -4.92
N ASN A 122 6.21 4.29 -3.63
CA ASN A 122 5.10 4.60 -2.75
C ASN A 122 5.12 6.10 -2.43
N ILE A 123 4.09 6.82 -2.86
CA ILE A 123 3.95 8.25 -2.63
C ILE A 123 3.05 8.42 -1.40
N ASN A 124 3.63 8.67 -0.23
CA ASN A 124 2.91 8.75 1.05
C ASN A 124 2.70 10.20 1.50
N ALA A 125 3.43 11.15 0.92
CA ALA A 125 3.29 12.59 1.11
C ALA A 125 3.00 13.35 -0.20
N VAL A 126 2.69 14.64 -0.12
CA VAL A 126 2.32 15.48 -1.27
C VAL A 126 3.56 15.95 -2.05
N MET A 127 3.56 15.69 -3.35
CA MET A 127 4.55 16.19 -4.32
C MET A 127 3.90 17.25 -5.20
N THR A 128 4.49 18.45 -5.29
CA THR A 128 3.99 19.58 -6.11
C THR A 128 4.98 19.96 -7.20
N ALA A 129 4.60 19.70 -8.45
CA ALA A 129 5.30 20.16 -9.64
C ALA A 129 4.66 21.46 -10.17
N GLY A 130 5.36 22.58 -10.01
CA GLY A 130 4.96 23.90 -10.51
C GLY A 130 5.64 24.29 -11.84
N GLY A 131 5.30 25.47 -12.36
CA GLY A 131 6.00 26.11 -13.49
C GLY A 131 6.19 25.23 -14.74
N SER A 132 7.43 24.79 -14.97
CA SER A 132 7.82 23.86 -16.03
C SER A 132 8.53 22.61 -15.49
N ALA A 133 8.21 22.21 -14.25
CA ALA A 133 8.72 21.01 -13.61
C ALA A 133 8.27 19.73 -14.33
N GLY A 134 9.09 18.70 -14.31
CA GLY A 134 8.75 17.36 -14.78
C GLY A 134 8.93 16.29 -13.70
N LEU A 135 8.25 15.17 -13.89
CA LEU A 135 8.37 13.97 -13.06
C LEU A 135 8.55 12.72 -13.94
N ALA A 136 9.50 11.87 -13.58
CA ALA A 136 9.71 10.57 -14.21
C ALA A 136 9.72 9.47 -13.14
N LEU A 137 8.77 8.54 -13.20
CA LEU A 137 8.66 7.43 -12.24
C LEU A 137 8.97 6.11 -12.95
N ASN A 138 10.01 5.41 -12.53
CA ASN A 138 10.47 4.18 -13.17
C ASN A 138 10.58 3.04 -12.15
N THR A 139 10.16 1.85 -12.56
CA THR A 139 10.07 0.61 -11.77
C THR A 139 10.56 -0.56 -12.63
N THR A 140 11.59 -1.30 -12.22
CA THR A 140 12.26 -2.27 -13.12
C THR A 140 11.77 -3.72 -13.01
N LEU A 141 11.25 -4.15 -11.85
CA LEU A 141 10.65 -5.48 -11.69
C LEU A 141 9.28 -5.56 -12.38
N LEU A 142 9.15 -6.56 -13.25
CA LEU A 142 8.16 -6.61 -14.33
C LEU A 142 6.76 -7.06 -13.88
N SER A 143 6.11 -6.28 -13.01
CA SER A 143 4.64 -6.16 -13.07
C SER A 143 4.30 -5.35 -14.34
N PRO A 144 3.40 -5.78 -15.24
CA PRO A 144 3.11 -5.06 -16.49
C PRO A 144 2.55 -3.64 -16.30
N SER A 145 2.31 -3.23 -15.06
CA SER A 145 1.85 -1.89 -14.68
C SER A 145 2.92 -0.97 -14.10
N GLY A 146 3.98 -1.52 -13.46
CA GLY A 146 4.88 -0.78 -12.55
C GLY A 146 4.14 -0.32 -11.29
N GLU A 147 4.60 -0.67 -10.10
CA GLU A 147 3.85 -0.37 -8.87
C GLU A 147 4.19 1.04 -8.38
N ILE A 148 3.46 2.02 -8.93
CA ILE A 148 3.30 3.35 -8.38
C ILE A 148 2.07 3.31 -7.49
N ASN A 149 2.29 3.31 -6.18
CA ASN A 149 1.25 3.32 -5.17
C ASN A 149 1.18 4.69 -4.52
N VAL A 150 0.02 4.99 -3.94
CA VAL A 150 -0.20 6.22 -3.18
C VAL A 150 -0.73 5.84 -1.80
N GLY A 151 -0.14 6.41 -0.76
CA GLY A 151 -0.56 6.23 0.63
C GLY A 151 -2.03 6.62 0.82
N MET A 152 -2.72 5.89 1.69
CA MET A 152 -4.15 6.06 1.93
C MET A 152 -4.48 5.58 3.34
N ASP A 153 -5.32 6.34 4.04
CA ASP A 153 -5.85 6.09 5.37
C ASP A 153 -7.39 6.06 5.36
N GLY A 154 -8.03 6.14 6.53
CA GLY A 154 -9.49 6.21 6.65
C GLY A 154 -10.14 7.51 6.13
N SER A 155 -9.36 8.57 5.91
CA SER A 155 -9.79 9.88 5.42
C SER A 155 -9.70 10.03 3.89
N GLY A 156 -8.74 9.33 3.27
CA GLY A 156 -8.47 9.40 1.83
C GLY A 156 -7.01 9.14 1.49
N PHE A 157 -6.51 9.75 0.42
CA PHE A 157 -5.09 9.65 0.08
C PHE A 157 -4.23 10.57 0.95
N THR A 158 -3.18 10.02 1.55
CA THR A 158 -2.18 10.77 2.33
C THR A 158 -1.12 11.39 1.40
N GLY A 159 -0.72 10.64 0.35
CA GLY A 159 0.16 11.13 -0.70
C GLY A 159 -0.58 11.63 -1.94
N ARG A 160 0.07 12.47 -2.75
CA ARG A 160 -0.51 13.00 -4.01
C ARG A 160 0.55 13.60 -4.93
N VAL A 161 0.27 13.74 -6.23
CA VAL A 161 1.13 14.47 -7.19
C VAL A 161 0.40 15.63 -7.87
N ASP A 162 0.49 16.83 -7.28
CA ASP A 162 -0.10 18.05 -7.82
C ASP A 162 0.73 18.62 -8.99
N PHE A 163 0.08 18.89 -10.13
CA PHE A 163 0.65 19.54 -11.30
C PHE A 163 0.00 20.91 -11.53
N THR A 164 0.69 21.97 -11.10
CA THR A 164 0.14 23.34 -11.04
C THR A 164 0.60 24.25 -12.18
N GLY A 165 1.56 23.81 -13.00
CA GLY A 165 2.17 24.55 -14.11
C GLY A 165 1.70 24.10 -15.49
N SER A 166 1.44 25.05 -16.39
CA SER A 166 1.02 24.75 -17.78
C SER A 166 2.11 24.12 -18.64
N GLY A 167 3.35 24.03 -18.14
CA GLY A 167 4.48 23.39 -18.80
C GLY A 167 4.89 22.07 -18.17
N ASN A 168 4.10 21.50 -17.26
CA ASN A 168 4.47 20.27 -16.57
C ASN A 168 4.52 19.06 -17.51
N THR A 169 5.34 18.09 -17.14
CA THR A 169 5.50 16.82 -17.87
C THR A 169 5.54 15.64 -16.91
N ILE A 170 5.00 14.51 -17.33
CA ILE A 170 5.14 13.24 -16.63
C ILE A 170 5.54 12.13 -17.58
N SER A 171 6.37 11.20 -17.11
CA SER A 171 6.60 9.92 -17.75
C SER A 171 6.65 8.80 -16.72
N ILE A 172 6.14 7.62 -17.10
CA ILE A 172 6.23 6.43 -16.25
C ILE A 172 6.79 5.28 -17.06
N ASN A 173 7.87 4.68 -16.57
CA ASN A 173 8.66 3.67 -17.30
C ASN A 173 9.04 4.14 -18.72
N GLY A 174 9.45 5.41 -18.84
CA GLY A 174 9.78 6.08 -20.10
C GLY A 174 8.60 6.40 -21.04
N ALA A 175 7.36 6.02 -20.70
CA ALA A 175 6.18 6.33 -21.50
C ALA A 175 5.61 7.71 -21.06
N PRO A 176 5.44 8.69 -21.97
CA PRO A 176 4.90 10.00 -21.61
C PRO A 176 3.41 9.91 -21.24
N GLY A 177 3.03 10.58 -20.15
CA GLY A 177 1.64 10.70 -19.71
C GLY A 177 1.01 12.04 -20.10
N THR A 178 -0.31 12.03 -20.25
CA THR A 178 -1.14 13.23 -20.42
C THR A 178 -1.70 13.62 -19.06
N ILE A 179 -1.34 14.80 -18.56
CA ILE A 179 -1.83 15.32 -17.28
C ILE A 179 -3.22 15.92 -17.49
N VAL A 180 -4.18 15.52 -16.65
CA VAL A 180 -5.57 15.98 -16.66
C VAL A 180 -5.85 16.73 -15.35
N THR A 181 -6.19 18.01 -15.47
CA THR A 181 -6.49 18.91 -14.33
C THR A 181 -7.89 19.52 -14.42
N THR A 182 -8.72 19.09 -15.38
CA THR A 182 -10.06 19.64 -15.60
C THR A 182 -11.04 18.55 -16.01
N LEU A 183 -12.32 18.74 -15.66
CA LEU A 183 -13.42 17.84 -16.07
C LEU A 183 -13.63 17.79 -17.59
N GLY A 184 -13.32 18.89 -18.29
CA GLY A 184 -13.72 19.12 -19.68
C GLY A 184 -15.15 19.66 -19.77
N ALA A 185 -15.81 19.41 -20.91
CA ALA A 185 -17.21 19.79 -21.15
C ALA A 185 -18.02 18.62 -21.75
N GLY A 186 -19.31 18.55 -21.44
CA GLY A 186 -20.14 17.38 -21.74
C GLY A 186 -20.41 17.12 -23.22
N GLY A 187 -20.32 15.85 -23.60
CA GLY A 187 -20.72 15.34 -24.92
C GLY A 187 -19.73 14.31 -25.48
N ILE A 188 -20.18 13.52 -26.46
CA ILE A 188 -19.38 12.42 -27.07
C ILE A 188 -18.27 12.88 -28.04
N ASN A 189 -18.21 14.16 -28.37
CA ASN A 189 -17.28 14.73 -29.36
C ASN A 189 -16.36 15.81 -28.77
N ASN A 190 -16.26 15.88 -27.44
CA ASN A 190 -15.28 16.73 -26.78
C ASN A 190 -14.00 15.93 -26.51
N PHE A 191 -12.84 16.58 -26.65
CA PHE A 191 -11.52 15.98 -26.47
C PHE A 191 -10.73 16.66 -25.33
N ASP A 192 -11.37 17.57 -24.59
CA ASP A 192 -10.77 18.30 -23.48
C ASP A 192 -11.04 17.62 -22.13
N GLY A 193 -10.04 17.67 -21.23
CA GLY A 193 -10.15 17.22 -19.84
C GLY A 193 -10.49 15.73 -19.67
N LEU A 194 -11.07 15.40 -18.50
CA LEU A 194 -11.47 14.04 -18.14
C LEU A 194 -12.46 13.44 -19.14
N GLN A 195 -13.49 14.20 -19.55
CA GLN A 195 -14.51 13.73 -20.49
C GLN A 195 -13.94 13.35 -21.87
N GLY A 196 -12.82 13.96 -22.28
CA GLY A 196 -12.20 13.80 -23.60
C GLY A 196 -11.15 12.69 -23.75
N MET A 197 -10.88 11.91 -22.70
CA MET A 197 -9.84 10.88 -22.73
C MET A 197 -10.10 9.81 -23.82
N TYR A 198 -9.10 9.54 -24.65
CA TYR A 198 -9.22 8.66 -25.83
C TYR A 198 -8.21 7.51 -25.80
N THR A 199 -6.97 7.72 -26.23
CA THR A 199 -5.90 6.70 -26.25
C THR A 199 -4.58 7.28 -25.80
N GLY A 200 -3.94 6.66 -24.82
CA GLY A 200 -2.64 7.08 -24.30
C GLY A 200 -2.39 6.54 -22.90
N TYR A 201 -1.53 7.24 -22.15
CA TYR A 201 -1.50 7.16 -20.71
C TYR A 201 -1.97 8.49 -20.14
N TYR A 202 -2.91 8.44 -19.22
CA TYR A 202 -3.50 9.62 -18.58
C TYR A 202 -3.23 9.58 -17.09
N VAL A 203 -2.90 10.72 -16.51
CA VAL A 203 -2.83 10.91 -15.06
C VAL A 203 -3.68 12.10 -14.64
N LEU A 204 -4.24 12.08 -13.43
CA LEU A 204 -4.71 13.30 -12.80
C LEU A 204 -3.51 14.11 -12.27
N GLY A 205 -3.67 15.43 -12.22
CA GLY A 205 -2.71 16.34 -11.58
C GLY A 205 -3.37 17.43 -10.74
N ALA A 206 -4.69 17.30 -10.53
CA ALA A 206 -5.52 18.08 -9.64
C ALA A 206 -6.80 17.27 -9.38
N ASP A 207 -7.46 17.51 -8.25
CA ASP A 207 -8.80 16.97 -8.02
C ASP A 207 -9.80 17.53 -9.02
N ILE A 208 -10.75 16.70 -9.44
CA ILE A 208 -11.73 17.04 -10.46
C ILE A 208 -13.12 17.18 -9.85
N ASP A 209 -13.60 18.42 -9.68
CA ASP A 209 -15.02 18.68 -9.44
C ASP A 209 -15.83 18.27 -10.68
N ALA A 210 -16.55 17.16 -10.55
CA ALA A 210 -17.47 16.62 -11.54
C ALA A 210 -18.94 16.97 -11.24
N SER A 211 -19.25 17.74 -10.19
CA SER A 211 -20.61 18.20 -9.91
C SER A 211 -21.29 18.99 -11.06
N PRO A 212 -20.57 19.77 -11.91
CA PRO A 212 -21.17 20.41 -13.08
C PRO A 212 -21.75 19.41 -14.10
N SER A 213 -21.31 18.14 -14.06
CA SER A 213 -21.79 17.09 -14.96
C SER A 213 -23.29 16.81 -14.82
N ALA A 214 -23.89 17.07 -13.66
CA ALA A 214 -25.32 16.85 -13.42
C ALA A 214 -26.24 17.57 -14.42
N ALA A 215 -25.82 18.74 -14.93
CA ALA A 215 -26.57 19.51 -15.93
C ALA A 215 -26.29 19.08 -17.38
N TRP A 216 -25.30 18.22 -17.62
CA TRP A 216 -24.85 17.85 -18.96
C TRP A 216 -25.86 16.95 -19.68
N ASN A 217 -25.75 16.91 -21.01
CA ASN A 217 -26.51 16.01 -21.89
C ASN A 217 -28.04 16.07 -21.64
N ASN A 218 -28.59 17.28 -21.44
CA ASN A 218 -29.99 17.53 -21.08
C ASN A 218 -30.44 16.87 -19.75
N GLY A 219 -29.55 16.81 -18.75
CA GLY A 219 -29.83 16.21 -17.44
C GLY A 219 -29.61 14.69 -17.38
N MET A 220 -29.01 14.10 -18.42
CA MET A 220 -28.52 12.70 -18.39
C MET A 220 -27.19 12.56 -17.63
N GLY A 221 -26.56 13.66 -17.21
CA GLY A 221 -25.30 13.65 -16.48
C GLY A 221 -24.07 13.52 -17.38
N PHE A 222 -22.94 13.11 -16.80
CA PHE A 222 -21.71 12.75 -17.49
C PHE A 222 -21.95 11.65 -18.54
N THR A 223 -21.13 11.61 -19.59
CA THR A 223 -21.17 10.53 -20.59
C THR A 223 -20.01 9.58 -20.37
N PRO A 224 -20.24 8.27 -20.12
CA PRO A 224 -19.17 7.30 -19.92
C PRO A 224 -18.07 7.42 -20.97
N ILE A 225 -16.82 7.51 -20.52
CA ILE A 225 -15.66 7.64 -21.40
C ILE A 225 -15.63 6.41 -22.32
N ARG A 226 -15.54 6.67 -23.63
CA ARG A 226 -15.67 5.68 -24.71
C ARG A 226 -17.04 4.97 -24.78
N LEU A 227 -18.16 5.65 -24.45
CA LEU A 227 -19.53 5.09 -24.58
C LEU A 227 -19.84 4.44 -25.94
N THR A 228 -19.31 4.97 -27.04
CA THR A 228 -19.53 4.44 -28.39
C THR A 228 -18.54 3.35 -28.81
N ASP A 229 -17.49 3.08 -28.03
CA ASP A 229 -16.53 2.02 -28.32
C ASP A 229 -16.90 0.73 -27.59
N LEU A 230 -17.18 -0.33 -28.36
CA LEU A 230 -17.49 -1.63 -27.81
C LEU A 230 -16.31 -2.25 -27.04
N ASN A 231 -15.07 -1.84 -27.35
CA ASN A 231 -13.83 -2.24 -26.66
C ASN A 231 -13.45 -1.33 -25.49
N GLY A 232 -14.28 -0.32 -25.16
CA GLY A 232 -14.09 0.53 -23.99
C GLY A 232 -12.78 1.34 -24.01
N PHE A 233 -12.21 1.55 -22.83
CA PHE A 233 -10.98 2.31 -22.61
C PHE A 233 -9.76 1.36 -22.64
N LEU A 234 -9.08 1.38 -23.79
CA LEU A 234 -7.87 0.60 -24.09
C LEU A 234 -6.59 1.35 -23.65
N SER A 235 -6.62 1.99 -22.49
CA SER A 235 -5.58 2.93 -22.05
C SER A 235 -5.41 2.88 -20.54
N ARG A 236 -4.28 3.39 -20.05
CA ARG A 236 -3.97 3.43 -18.62
C ARG A 236 -4.48 4.75 -18.03
N PHE A 237 -4.99 4.70 -16.81
CA PHE A 237 -5.39 5.87 -16.03
C PHE A 237 -4.82 5.79 -14.62
N ASP A 238 -4.20 6.85 -14.14
CA ASP A 238 -3.64 6.96 -12.80
C ASP A 238 -4.20 8.21 -12.13
N GLY A 239 -4.87 8.06 -10.99
CA GLY A 239 -5.32 9.21 -10.22
C GLY A 239 -4.19 9.89 -9.46
N LEU A 240 -3.03 9.25 -9.25
CA LEU A 240 -1.90 9.80 -8.49
C LEU A 240 -2.30 10.46 -7.14
N GLY A 241 -3.32 9.90 -6.46
CA GLY A 241 -3.83 10.42 -5.18
C GLY A 241 -4.96 11.45 -5.31
N HIS A 242 -5.50 11.65 -6.52
CA HIS A 242 -6.59 12.57 -6.77
C HIS A 242 -7.98 11.94 -6.77
N THR A 243 -8.97 12.80 -6.59
CA THR A 243 -10.39 12.49 -6.59
C THR A 243 -11.10 13.00 -7.85
N VAL A 244 -12.20 12.34 -8.20
CA VAL A 244 -13.24 12.86 -9.10
C VAL A 244 -14.53 12.92 -8.28
N ASP A 245 -14.93 14.13 -7.88
CA ASP A 245 -15.99 14.36 -6.91
C ASP A 245 -17.34 14.75 -7.56
N GLY A 246 -18.46 14.25 -7.03
CA GLY A 246 -19.79 14.67 -7.46
C GLY A 246 -20.23 14.16 -8.84
N LEU A 247 -19.55 13.12 -9.36
CA LEU A 247 -19.81 12.55 -10.68
C LEU A 247 -21.25 12.03 -10.79
N THR A 248 -22.06 12.68 -11.63
CA THR A 248 -23.49 12.41 -11.76
C THR A 248 -23.84 11.79 -13.11
N MET A 249 -24.61 10.70 -13.13
CA MET A 249 -25.17 10.07 -14.34
C MET A 249 -26.62 9.67 -14.12
N ASN A 250 -27.49 9.97 -15.09
CA ASN A 250 -28.90 9.56 -15.09
C ASN A 250 -29.26 8.92 -16.44
N ARG A 251 -28.85 7.66 -16.61
CA ARG A 251 -28.85 6.94 -17.89
C ARG A 251 -29.49 5.54 -17.75
N PRO A 252 -30.75 5.41 -17.28
CA PRO A 252 -31.39 4.13 -16.96
C PRO A 252 -31.64 3.19 -18.16
N GLY A 253 -31.19 3.54 -19.37
CA GLY A 253 -31.21 2.70 -20.57
C GLY A 253 -29.82 2.41 -21.17
N GLU A 254 -28.74 2.84 -20.51
CA GLU A 254 -27.35 2.67 -20.98
C GLU A 254 -26.47 2.07 -19.86
N PRO A 255 -25.37 1.38 -20.16
CA PRO A 255 -24.33 1.08 -19.16
C PRO A 255 -23.75 2.38 -18.58
N ALA A 256 -23.45 2.41 -17.28
CA ALA A 256 -22.97 3.62 -16.60
C ALA A 256 -21.71 3.38 -15.75
N GLY A 257 -20.94 4.44 -15.58
CA GLY A 257 -19.62 4.48 -14.94
C GLY A 257 -18.71 5.50 -15.62
N LEU A 258 -17.67 5.97 -14.92
CA LEU A 258 -16.69 6.94 -15.46
C LEU A 258 -16.19 6.50 -16.84
N PHE A 259 -15.88 5.21 -16.99
CA PHE A 259 -15.61 4.56 -18.27
C PHE A 259 -16.80 3.67 -18.67
N ARG A 260 -17.06 3.50 -19.97
CA ARG A 260 -17.96 2.43 -20.43
C ARG A 260 -17.45 1.05 -20.01
N GLY A 261 -16.13 0.88 -20.10
CA GLY A 261 -15.44 -0.34 -19.73
C GLY A 261 -13.93 -0.16 -19.81
N ILE A 262 -13.17 -1.01 -19.13
CA ILE A 262 -11.70 -0.90 -19.00
C ILE A 262 -11.00 -2.21 -19.37
N SER A 263 -9.84 -2.10 -20.03
CA SER A 263 -9.03 -3.27 -20.44
C SER A 263 -7.56 -3.23 -20.02
N LEU A 264 -7.11 -2.14 -19.40
CA LEU A 264 -5.76 -1.98 -18.84
C LEU A 264 -5.87 -1.54 -17.36
N SER A 265 -4.88 -0.80 -16.85
CA SER A 265 -4.84 -0.37 -15.45
C SER A 265 -5.59 0.93 -15.20
N VAL A 266 -6.45 0.94 -14.19
CA VAL A 266 -6.92 2.14 -13.48
C VAL A 266 -6.45 2.07 -12.04
N ARG A 267 -5.90 3.16 -11.48
CA ARG A 267 -5.38 3.14 -10.11
C ARG A 267 -5.33 4.49 -9.40
N ASN A 268 -5.05 4.45 -8.09
CA ASN A 268 -4.76 5.61 -7.23
C ASN A 268 -5.82 6.71 -7.35
N LEU A 269 -7.10 6.32 -7.41
CA LEU A 269 -8.23 7.18 -7.76
C LEU A 269 -9.35 7.10 -6.72
N GLY A 270 -9.80 8.26 -6.25
CA GLY A 270 -11.04 8.39 -5.47
C GLY A 270 -12.20 8.78 -6.39
N LEU A 271 -13.33 8.07 -6.29
CA LEU A 271 -14.60 8.47 -6.91
C LEU A 271 -15.57 8.85 -5.79
N THR A 272 -15.59 10.13 -5.43
CA THR A 272 -16.31 10.62 -4.25
C THR A 272 -17.66 11.23 -4.61
N ASN A 273 -18.62 11.11 -3.69
CA ASN A 273 -19.96 11.69 -3.81
C ASN A 273 -20.67 11.38 -5.16
N VAL A 274 -20.43 10.19 -5.73
CA VAL A 274 -21.01 9.83 -7.03
C VAL A 274 -22.52 9.64 -6.92
N ASN A 275 -23.25 9.95 -7.99
CA ASN A 275 -24.68 9.65 -8.11
C ASN A 275 -24.94 9.06 -9.50
N ILE A 276 -24.86 7.73 -9.60
CA ILE A 276 -24.81 7.03 -10.88
C ILE A 276 -26.05 6.14 -11.00
N VAL A 277 -26.90 6.46 -11.96
CA VAL A 277 -28.05 5.64 -12.39
C VAL A 277 -27.79 5.14 -13.80
N GLY A 278 -27.68 3.82 -13.96
CA GLY A 278 -27.51 3.13 -15.24
C GLY A 278 -28.56 2.06 -15.47
N SER A 279 -28.36 1.25 -16.50
CA SER A 279 -29.11 0.02 -16.78
C SER A 279 -28.31 -1.21 -16.37
N SER A 280 -28.14 -2.19 -17.27
CA SER A 280 -27.24 -3.32 -17.04
C SER A 280 -25.77 -2.94 -17.29
N GLN A 281 -24.85 -3.62 -16.61
CA GLN A 281 -23.41 -3.30 -16.59
C GLN A 281 -23.20 -1.88 -16.05
N THR A 282 -23.46 -1.72 -14.75
CA THR A 282 -23.35 -0.42 -14.06
C THR A 282 -22.38 -0.52 -12.89
N GLY A 283 -21.42 0.40 -12.83
CA GLY A 283 -20.52 0.58 -11.67
C GLY A 283 -19.92 1.98 -11.66
N ALA A 284 -19.42 2.47 -10.52
CA ALA A 284 -18.95 3.86 -10.47
C ALA A 284 -17.74 4.12 -11.38
N LEU A 285 -16.79 3.18 -11.39
CA LEU A 285 -15.62 3.25 -12.25
C LEU A 285 -15.96 2.83 -13.68
N ALA A 286 -16.60 1.67 -13.85
CA ALA A 286 -16.90 1.16 -15.18
C ALA A 286 -18.12 0.23 -15.25
N GLY A 287 -18.77 0.17 -16.42
CA GLY A 287 -19.78 -0.86 -16.67
C GLY A 287 -19.19 -2.27 -16.70
N TRP A 288 -17.99 -2.43 -17.27
CA TRP A 288 -17.27 -3.71 -17.27
C TRP A 288 -15.74 -3.55 -17.17
N ALA A 289 -15.06 -4.61 -16.72
CA ALA A 289 -13.61 -4.75 -16.78
C ALA A 289 -13.25 -6.08 -17.47
N THR A 290 -12.46 -6.07 -18.55
CA THR A 290 -12.03 -7.31 -19.22
C THR A 290 -10.62 -7.28 -19.76
N GLY A 291 -9.91 -8.39 -19.56
CA GLY A 291 -8.62 -8.70 -20.18
C GLY A 291 -7.63 -9.19 -19.14
N GLY A 292 -6.73 -10.10 -19.52
CA GLY A 292 -5.82 -10.78 -18.58
C GLY A 292 -4.79 -9.88 -17.87
N ASN A 293 -4.79 -8.58 -18.17
CA ASN A 293 -3.99 -7.53 -17.53
C ASN A 293 -4.83 -6.29 -17.16
N ALA A 294 -6.17 -6.38 -17.13
CA ALA A 294 -7.01 -5.31 -16.60
C ALA A 294 -6.83 -5.27 -15.07
N VAL A 295 -6.47 -4.12 -14.52
CA VAL A 295 -6.13 -3.97 -13.10
C VAL A 295 -6.84 -2.73 -12.56
N VAL A 296 -7.65 -2.91 -11.51
CA VAL A 296 -8.17 -1.82 -10.67
C VAL A 296 -7.42 -1.90 -9.36
N ALA A 297 -6.58 -0.89 -9.06
CA ALA A 297 -5.69 -0.94 -7.90
C ALA A 297 -5.69 0.36 -7.08
N ASN A 298 -5.83 0.31 -5.76
CA ASN A 298 -5.85 1.51 -4.91
C ASN A 298 -6.95 2.50 -5.35
N VAL A 299 -8.20 2.02 -5.40
CA VAL A 299 -9.37 2.78 -5.89
C VAL A 299 -10.49 2.73 -4.87
N TYR A 300 -11.10 3.87 -4.57
CA TYR A 300 -12.25 3.93 -3.66
C TYR A 300 -13.47 4.65 -4.23
N VAL A 301 -14.65 4.28 -3.73
CA VAL A 301 -15.95 4.82 -4.17
C VAL A 301 -16.82 5.22 -2.99
N THR A 302 -17.32 6.46 -2.99
CA THR A 302 -18.37 6.95 -2.07
C THR A 302 -19.54 7.56 -2.86
N GLY A 303 -20.75 7.54 -2.29
CA GLY A 303 -21.98 8.01 -2.95
C GLY A 303 -23.00 6.90 -3.20
N SER A 304 -23.67 6.92 -4.35
CA SER A 304 -24.69 5.95 -4.73
C SER A 304 -24.55 5.43 -6.17
N VAL A 305 -24.69 4.12 -6.33
CA VAL A 305 -24.72 3.43 -7.63
C VAL A 305 -26.02 2.64 -7.74
N THR A 306 -26.80 2.91 -8.78
CA THR A 306 -28.07 2.26 -9.08
C THR A 306 -28.06 1.72 -10.51
N GLY A 307 -28.43 0.45 -10.71
CA GLY A 307 -28.57 -0.15 -12.03
C GLY A 307 -29.71 -1.16 -12.10
N ASP A 308 -29.72 -1.99 -13.15
CA ASP A 308 -30.68 -3.09 -13.34
C ASP A 308 -30.01 -4.45 -13.10
N ASP A 309 -29.31 -5.02 -14.09
CA ASP A 309 -28.60 -6.30 -13.97
C ASP A 309 -27.08 -6.11 -14.06
N ASP A 310 -26.29 -6.86 -13.28
CA ASP A 310 -24.82 -6.73 -13.22
C ASP A 310 -24.41 -5.34 -12.70
N VAL A 311 -24.69 -5.11 -11.41
CA VAL A 311 -24.46 -3.84 -10.73
C VAL A 311 -23.40 -4.00 -9.65
N GLY A 312 -22.29 -3.29 -9.78
CA GLY A 312 -21.22 -3.23 -8.78
C GLY A 312 -21.06 -1.82 -8.23
N GLY A 313 -20.55 -1.64 -7.01
CA GLY A 313 -20.11 -0.30 -6.57
C GLY A 313 -18.96 0.24 -7.42
N VAL A 314 -18.06 -0.62 -7.88
CA VAL A 314 -16.90 -0.24 -8.71
C VAL A 314 -17.12 -0.65 -10.18
N VAL A 315 -17.43 -1.93 -10.43
CA VAL A 315 -17.58 -2.48 -11.80
C VAL A 315 -18.80 -3.38 -11.91
N GLY A 316 -19.63 -3.18 -12.94
CA GLY A 316 -20.81 -4.04 -13.19
C GLY A 316 -20.45 -5.51 -13.49
N ASP A 317 -19.61 -5.74 -14.50
CA ASP A 317 -19.25 -7.08 -14.99
C ASP A 317 -17.71 -7.22 -15.13
N ALA A 318 -17.11 -8.18 -14.44
CA ALA A 318 -15.66 -8.43 -14.41
C ALA A 318 -15.32 -9.76 -15.11
N LEU A 319 -14.38 -9.71 -16.06
CA LEU A 319 -14.11 -10.82 -16.97
C LEU A 319 -12.61 -11.06 -17.23
N ASN A 320 -12.29 -12.30 -17.62
CA ASN A 320 -11.05 -12.67 -18.32
C ASN A 320 -9.76 -12.32 -17.56
N GLY A 321 -9.68 -12.64 -16.28
CA GLY A 321 -8.46 -12.44 -15.48
C GLY A 321 -8.24 -11.01 -14.97
N SER A 322 -9.26 -10.14 -15.04
CA SER A 322 -9.21 -8.81 -14.43
C SER A 322 -8.93 -8.88 -12.93
N LYS A 323 -8.16 -7.93 -12.39
CA LYS A 323 -7.71 -7.90 -10.99
C LYS A 323 -8.24 -6.67 -10.25
N PHE A 324 -8.61 -6.86 -8.99
CA PHE A 324 -9.02 -5.83 -8.05
C PHE A 324 -8.15 -5.95 -6.79
N THR A 325 -7.35 -4.91 -6.50
CA THR A 325 -6.34 -4.91 -5.42
C THR A 325 -6.42 -3.61 -4.64
N ASP A 326 -6.56 -3.64 -3.31
CA ASP A 326 -6.73 -2.40 -2.52
C ASP A 326 -7.90 -1.55 -3.04
N VAL A 327 -9.07 -2.17 -3.21
CA VAL A 327 -10.28 -1.52 -3.75
C VAL A 327 -11.38 -1.51 -2.70
N HIS A 328 -11.98 -0.34 -2.43
CA HIS A 328 -13.01 -0.23 -1.40
C HIS A 328 -14.25 0.62 -1.76
N VAL A 329 -15.38 0.34 -1.12
CA VAL A 329 -16.66 1.03 -1.36
C VAL A 329 -17.36 1.35 -0.05
N ALA A 330 -17.55 2.65 0.23
CA ALA A 330 -18.39 3.15 1.32
C ALA A 330 -19.76 3.68 0.82
N GLY A 331 -20.00 3.63 -0.49
CA GLY A 331 -21.24 4.06 -1.13
C GLY A 331 -22.34 2.98 -1.18
N SER A 332 -23.60 3.41 -1.27
CA SER A 332 -24.75 2.51 -1.42
C SER A 332 -24.84 1.93 -2.85
N VAL A 333 -25.17 0.64 -2.96
CA VAL A 333 -25.32 -0.06 -4.25
C VAL A 333 -26.71 -0.69 -4.34
N MET A 334 -27.44 -0.37 -5.41
CA MET A 334 -28.80 -0.84 -5.63
C MET A 334 -29.00 -1.43 -7.05
N GLY A 335 -29.67 -2.56 -7.16
CA GLY A 335 -30.02 -3.14 -8.46
C GLY A 335 -31.10 -4.22 -8.42
N ARG A 336 -31.33 -4.89 -9.54
CA ARG A 336 -32.25 -6.02 -9.67
C ARG A 336 -31.54 -7.36 -9.49
N ASN A 337 -30.67 -7.78 -10.40
CA ASN A 337 -29.93 -9.05 -10.26
C ASN A 337 -28.41 -8.87 -10.35
N HIS A 338 -27.68 -9.83 -9.77
CA HIS A 338 -26.22 -9.84 -9.71
C HIS A 338 -25.71 -8.49 -9.17
N VAL A 339 -26.16 -8.15 -7.96
CA VAL A 339 -25.80 -6.89 -7.30
C VAL A 339 -24.71 -7.19 -6.29
N GLY A 340 -23.53 -6.60 -6.48
CA GLY A 340 -22.39 -6.73 -5.59
C GLY A 340 -21.93 -5.37 -5.07
N GLY A 341 -21.48 -5.29 -3.82
CA GLY A 341 -20.92 -4.04 -3.31
C GLY A 341 -19.69 -3.57 -4.06
N LEU A 342 -18.86 -4.48 -4.60
CA LEU A 342 -17.68 -4.15 -5.41
C LEU A 342 -17.90 -4.50 -6.89
N VAL A 343 -18.30 -5.76 -7.18
CA VAL A 343 -18.55 -6.26 -8.55
C VAL A 343 -19.91 -6.95 -8.67
N GLY A 344 -20.71 -6.60 -9.68
CA GLY A 344 -22.00 -7.24 -9.92
C GLY A 344 -21.87 -8.72 -10.32
N ARG A 345 -21.16 -9.00 -11.43
CA ARG A 345 -20.83 -10.35 -11.89
C ARG A 345 -19.33 -10.54 -12.11
N ALA A 346 -18.79 -11.69 -11.72
CA ALA A 346 -17.40 -12.08 -11.94
C ALA A 346 -17.29 -13.42 -12.69
N ILE A 347 -16.51 -13.48 -13.78
CA ILE A 347 -16.28 -14.69 -14.59
C ILE A 347 -14.87 -14.77 -15.18
N LEU A 348 -14.38 -16.01 -15.37
CA LEU A 348 -13.15 -16.35 -16.10
C LEU A 348 -11.89 -15.81 -15.40
N GLY A 349 -11.63 -16.28 -14.17
CA GLY A 349 -10.35 -16.07 -13.49
C GLY A 349 -10.13 -14.71 -12.82
N VAL A 350 -11.20 -13.94 -12.53
CA VAL A 350 -11.10 -12.65 -11.82
C VAL A 350 -10.49 -12.84 -10.43
N SER A 351 -9.60 -11.95 -10.01
CA SER A 351 -8.99 -11.98 -8.68
C SER A 351 -9.28 -10.71 -7.86
N PHE A 352 -9.61 -10.89 -6.59
CA PHE A 352 -9.83 -9.84 -5.61
C PHE A 352 -8.84 -10.04 -4.45
N SER A 353 -8.15 -8.97 -4.05
CA SER A 353 -7.17 -8.96 -2.96
C SER A 353 -7.26 -7.66 -2.17
N LYS A 354 -7.17 -7.71 -0.83
CA LYS A 354 -7.15 -6.51 0.04
C LYS A 354 -8.32 -5.55 -0.25
N SER A 355 -9.54 -6.06 -0.40
CA SER A 355 -10.66 -5.28 -0.94
C SER A 355 -11.91 -5.40 -0.08
N TYR A 356 -12.64 -4.30 0.14
CA TYR A 356 -13.72 -4.28 1.13
C TYR A 356 -14.92 -3.39 0.79
N VAL A 357 -16.05 -3.64 1.45
CA VAL A 357 -17.28 -2.84 1.30
C VAL A 357 -17.94 -2.56 2.64
N ASP A 358 -18.10 -1.27 2.94
CA ASP A 358 -18.83 -0.75 4.10
C ASP A 358 -20.19 -0.12 3.72
N GLY A 359 -20.40 0.18 2.43
CA GLY A 359 -21.68 0.66 1.92
C GLY A 359 -22.80 -0.41 1.97
N SER A 360 -24.06 0.04 1.96
CA SER A 360 -25.23 -0.87 1.96
C SER A 360 -25.56 -1.41 0.57
N ILE A 361 -25.80 -2.72 0.45
CA ILE A 361 -26.21 -3.40 -0.79
C ILE A 361 -27.70 -3.75 -0.74
N THR A 362 -28.47 -3.33 -1.75
CA THR A 362 -29.90 -3.68 -1.89
C THR A 362 -30.21 -4.24 -3.28
N GLY A 363 -30.77 -5.45 -3.32
CA GLY A 363 -31.30 -6.07 -4.53
C GLY A 363 -32.82 -6.16 -4.53
N VAL A 364 -33.45 -6.11 -5.71
CA VAL A 364 -34.89 -6.40 -5.89
C VAL A 364 -35.18 -7.66 -6.72
N GLY A 365 -34.16 -8.47 -6.99
CA GLY A 365 -34.21 -9.73 -7.71
C GLY A 365 -33.40 -10.84 -7.02
N THR A 366 -32.44 -11.43 -7.73
CA THR A 366 -31.62 -12.56 -7.23
C THR A 366 -30.12 -12.33 -7.32
N ASP A 367 -29.38 -13.06 -6.48
CA ASP A 367 -27.91 -13.13 -6.45
C ASP A 367 -27.30 -11.79 -5.98
N ILE A 368 -27.50 -11.51 -4.69
CA ILE A 368 -27.14 -10.24 -4.04
C ILE A 368 -26.01 -10.50 -3.04
N GLY A 369 -24.84 -9.88 -3.23
CA GLY A 369 -23.66 -10.12 -2.41
C GLY A 369 -23.04 -8.84 -1.86
N GLY A 370 -22.49 -8.87 -0.66
CA GLY A 370 -21.77 -7.71 -0.13
C GLY A 370 -20.52 -7.35 -0.93
N LEU A 371 -19.81 -8.32 -1.51
CA LEU A 371 -18.63 -8.10 -2.35
C LEU A 371 -18.94 -8.37 -3.84
N ILE A 372 -19.48 -9.56 -4.15
CA ILE A 372 -19.78 -10.02 -5.51
C ILE A 372 -21.23 -10.51 -5.60
N GLY A 373 -22.03 -9.99 -6.53
CA GLY A 373 -23.40 -10.45 -6.75
C GLY A 373 -23.44 -11.92 -7.23
N GLN A 374 -22.81 -12.20 -8.37
CA GLN A 374 -22.74 -13.55 -8.94
C GLN A 374 -21.33 -13.93 -9.42
N ILE A 375 -20.89 -15.15 -9.07
CA ILE A 375 -19.83 -15.85 -9.81
C ILE A 375 -20.51 -16.72 -10.88
N GLY A 376 -20.29 -16.39 -12.15
CA GLY A 376 -21.09 -16.87 -13.27
C GLY A 376 -20.70 -18.25 -13.82
N ALA A 377 -21.69 -18.94 -14.38
CA ALA A 377 -21.51 -20.21 -15.08
C ALA A 377 -20.48 -20.11 -16.21
N ASN A 378 -19.60 -21.11 -16.32
CA ASN A 378 -18.43 -21.18 -17.21
C ASN A 378 -17.22 -20.31 -16.80
N GLY A 379 -17.28 -19.61 -15.67
CA GLY A 379 -16.30 -18.59 -15.27
C GLY A 379 -15.31 -18.96 -14.15
N GLY A 380 -15.00 -20.25 -13.93
CA GLY A 380 -14.16 -20.69 -12.80
C GLY A 380 -12.76 -20.08 -12.74
N GLY A 381 -12.07 -20.28 -11.60
CA GLY A 381 -10.77 -19.70 -11.30
C GLY A 381 -10.85 -18.37 -10.54
N ILE A 382 -12.01 -18.02 -10.00
CA ILE A 382 -12.17 -16.78 -9.21
C ILE A 382 -11.39 -16.91 -7.91
N SER A 383 -10.53 -15.94 -7.62
CA SER A 383 -9.80 -15.86 -6.35
C SER A 383 -10.27 -14.67 -5.53
N ILE A 384 -10.55 -14.89 -4.25
CA ILE A 384 -10.84 -13.83 -3.28
C ILE A 384 -9.95 -14.09 -2.06
N ASP A 385 -9.10 -13.12 -1.76
CA ASP A 385 -8.13 -13.17 -0.67
C ASP A 385 -8.13 -11.83 0.08
N ASN A 386 -7.94 -11.85 1.40
CA ASN A 386 -7.88 -10.62 2.23
C ASN A 386 -9.05 -9.64 1.94
N ALA A 387 -10.31 -10.09 2.04
CA ALA A 387 -11.47 -9.26 1.66
C ALA A 387 -12.60 -9.28 2.69
N TYR A 388 -13.32 -8.15 2.85
CA TYR A 388 -14.39 -8.09 3.86
C TYR A 388 -15.60 -7.23 3.50
N THR A 389 -16.69 -7.44 4.24
CA THR A 389 -17.94 -6.69 4.10
C THR A 389 -18.56 -6.37 5.47
N THR A 390 -18.95 -5.11 5.67
CA THR A 390 -19.54 -4.59 6.92
C THR A 390 -20.92 -3.98 6.68
N GLY A 391 -21.16 -3.39 5.52
CA GLY A 391 -22.45 -2.80 5.15
C GLY A 391 -23.55 -3.84 4.90
N ASN A 392 -24.78 -3.53 5.35
CA ASN A 392 -25.92 -4.45 5.29
C ASN A 392 -26.25 -4.92 3.85
N VAL A 393 -26.62 -6.20 3.69
CA VAL A 393 -26.96 -6.82 2.40
C VAL A 393 -28.42 -7.32 2.42
N THR A 394 -29.27 -6.76 1.57
CA THR A 394 -30.72 -7.09 1.53
C THR A 394 -31.16 -7.49 0.14
N GLY A 395 -31.98 -8.53 0.02
CA GLY A 395 -32.69 -8.82 -1.23
C GLY A 395 -33.66 -10.00 -1.17
N PRO A 396 -34.45 -10.24 -2.24
CA PRO A 396 -35.46 -11.29 -2.26
C PRO A 396 -34.93 -12.71 -2.03
N ALA A 397 -33.91 -13.14 -2.79
CA ALA A 397 -33.38 -14.50 -2.72
C ALA A 397 -31.90 -14.58 -3.15
N ARG A 398 -31.17 -15.53 -2.56
CA ARG A 398 -29.71 -15.75 -2.74
C ARG A 398 -28.91 -14.52 -2.34
N VAL A 399 -28.93 -14.29 -1.03
CA VAL A 399 -28.31 -13.13 -0.39
C VAL A 399 -27.12 -13.59 0.44
N GLY A 400 -25.94 -13.06 0.15
CA GLY A 400 -24.68 -13.50 0.75
C GLY A 400 -23.84 -12.36 1.28
N GLY A 401 -23.15 -12.57 2.41
CA GLY A 401 -22.30 -11.54 3.02
C GLY A 401 -21.13 -11.14 2.12
N LEU A 402 -20.49 -12.10 1.46
CA LEU A 402 -19.48 -11.87 0.44
C LEU A 402 -20.05 -12.10 -0.97
N ILE A 403 -20.63 -13.27 -1.23
CA ILE A 403 -21.04 -13.70 -2.57
C ILE A 403 -22.53 -14.05 -2.60
N GLY A 404 -23.32 -13.41 -3.47
CA GLY A 404 -24.75 -13.72 -3.61
C GLY A 404 -24.99 -15.15 -4.12
N ALA A 405 -24.44 -15.49 -5.29
CA ALA A 405 -24.52 -16.83 -5.86
C ALA A 405 -23.23 -17.30 -6.56
N MET A 406 -22.93 -18.60 -6.44
CA MET A 406 -21.82 -19.26 -7.12
C MET A 406 -22.31 -20.36 -8.08
N TYR A 407 -22.13 -20.12 -9.38
CA TYR A 407 -22.37 -21.10 -10.43
C TYR A 407 -21.05 -21.62 -11.00
N ASN A 408 -20.99 -22.92 -11.25
CA ASN A 408 -19.80 -23.52 -11.85
C ASN A 408 -20.15 -24.72 -12.75
N THR A 409 -21.08 -24.49 -13.66
CA THR A 409 -21.72 -25.50 -14.54
C THR A 409 -20.99 -25.72 -15.87
N GLY A 410 -19.66 -25.51 -15.93
CA GLY A 410 -18.89 -25.63 -17.17
C GLY A 410 -18.80 -27.08 -17.68
N THR A 411 -19.01 -27.29 -18.99
CA THR A 411 -18.85 -28.61 -19.63
C THR A 411 -17.39 -29.03 -19.85
N LEU A 412 -16.46 -28.08 -19.66
CA LEU A 412 -15.02 -28.29 -19.53
C LEU A 412 -14.67 -28.06 -18.06
N SER A 413 -13.96 -28.99 -17.42
CA SER A 413 -13.53 -28.91 -16.00
C SER A 413 -12.87 -27.56 -15.73
N PRO A 414 -13.59 -26.58 -15.15
CA PRO A 414 -13.08 -25.23 -15.00
C PRO A 414 -12.16 -25.17 -13.78
N PRO A 415 -11.22 -24.21 -13.73
CA PRO A 415 -10.38 -24.05 -12.55
C PRO A 415 -11.26 -23.79 -11.30
N PRO A 416 -10.83 -24.27 -10.12
CA PRO A 416 -11.56 -24.08 -8.88
C PRO A 416 -11.60 -22.60 -8.48
N ASN A 417 -12.66 -22.17 -7.81
CA ASN A 417 -12.68 -20.88 -7.14
C ASN A 417 -12.06 -21.04 -5.75
N THR A 418 -11.30 -20.03 -5.30
CA THR A 418 -10.58 -20.03 -4.02
C THR A 418 -10.96 -18.80 -3.21
N ILE A 419 -11.63 -19.00 -2.08
CA ILE A 419 -11.97 -17.93 -1.13
C ILE A 419 -11.23 -18.18 0.18
N THR A 420 -10.36 -17.25 0.59
CA THR A 420 -9.55 -17.37 1.80
C THR A 420 -9.33 -16.02 2.47
N HIS A 421 -9.08 -16.01 3.79
CA HIS A 421 -8.79 -14.78 4.55
C HIS A 421 -9.86 -13.70 4.38
N CYS A 422 -11.15 -14.08 4.46
CA CYS A 422 -12.27 -13.19 4.22
C CYS A 422 -13.25 -13.13 5.39
N HIS A 423 -13.97 -12.04 5.59
CA HIS A 423 -15.02 -11.98 6.60
C HIS A 423 -16.23 -11.11 6.25
N SER A 424 -17.36 -11.36 6.92
CA SER A 424 -18.57 -10.55 6.79
C SER A 424 -19.19 -10.22 8.15
N SER A 425 -19.15 -8.94 8.52
CA SER A 425 -19.84 -8.38 9.68
C SER A 425 -21.23 -7.81 9.33
N ALA A 426 -21.57 -7.75 8.03
CA ALA A 426 -22.83 -7.27 7.50
C ALA A 426 -24.06 -8.03 8.05
N ASN A 427 -25.16 -7.32 8.33
CA ASN A 427 -26.46 -7.98 8.53
C ASN A 427 -27.08 -8.32 7.17
N ILE A 428 -27.59 -9.54 7.06
CA ILE A 428 -28.00 -10.15 5.80
C ILE A 428 -29.48 -10.53 5.86
N THR A 429 -30.28 -10.02 4.93
CA THR A 429 -31.73 -10.21 4.93
C THR A 429 -32.24 -10.78 3.61
N GLY A 430 -32.80 -11.99 3.65
CA GLY A 430 -33.59 -12.58 2.58
C GLY A 430 -35.08 -12.28 2.75
N GLU A 431 -35.67 -11.54 1.80
CA GLU A 431 -37.04 -11.00 1.91
C GLU A 431 -38.15 -11.95 1.43
N THR A 432 -37.83 -13.12 0.87
CA THR A 432 -38.83 -14.08 0.38
C THR A 432 -38.83 -15.41 1.15
N ILE A 433 -39.97 -16.09 1.14
CA ILE A 433 -40.07 -17.48 1.59
C ILE A 433 -39.18 -18.37 0.71
N TYR A 434 -38.53 -19.36 1.32
CA TYR A 434 -37.51 -20.20 0.67
C TYR A 434 -36.26 -19.46 0.17
N ALA A 435 -36.01 -18.21 0.60
CA ALA A 435 -34.75 -17.53 0.30
C ALA A 435 -33.54 -18.32 0.82
N GLU A 436 -32.53 -18.43 -0.03
CA GLU A 436 -31.21 -18.96 0.30
C GLU A 436 -30.37 -17.78 0.82
N VAL A 437 -29.93 -17.84 2.09
CA VAL A 437 -29.28 -16.70 2.76
C VAL A 437 -28.06 -17.19 3.54
N GLY A 438 -26.90 -16.57 3.31
CA GLY A 438 -25.63 -17.04 3.87
C GLY A 438 -24.74 -15.93 4.41
N GLY A 439 -24.23 -16.14 5.63
CA GLY A 439 -23.22 -15.30 6.30
C GLY A 439 -22.02 -14.93 5.42
N LEU A 440 -21.60 -15.85 4.54
CA LEU A 440 -20.55 -15.61 3.54
C LEU A 440 -21.09 -15.77 2.11
N ILE A 441 -21.86 -16.83 1.83
CA ILE A 441 -22.28 -17.17 0.47
C ILE A 441 -23.76 -17.51 0.44
N GLY A 442 -24.56 -16.77 -0.34
CA GLY A 442 -26.02 -16.93 -0.40
C GLY A 442 -26.46 -18.23 -1.08
N TYR A 443 -25.82 -18.61 -2.19
CA TYR A 443 -26.07 -19.87 -2.90
C TYR A 443 -24.82 -20.45 -3.55
N ARG A 444 -24.72 -21.78 -3.58
CA ARG A 444 -23.73 -22.51 -4.38
C ARG A 444 -24.34 -23.71 -5.10
N ASP A 445 -24.06 -23.81 -6.39
CA ASP A 445 -24.39 -24.96 -7.24
C ASP A 445 -23.48 -26.16 -6.94
N THR A 446 -24.08 -27.34 -6.76
CA THR A 446 -23.41 -28.63 -6.49
C THR A 446 -22.48 -29.15 -7.60
N SER A 447 -22.56 -28.61 -8.81
CA SER A 447 -21.85 -29.12 -9.99
C SER A 447 -20.32 -29.05 -9.92
N ALA A 448 -19.73 -28.25 -9.02
CA ALA A 448 -18.28 -28.18 -8.83
C ALA A 448 -17.83 -28.59 -7.42
N THR A 449 -17.14 -29.73 -7.35
CA THR A 449 -16.60 -30.32 -6.12
C THR A 449 -15.15 -29.90 -5.82
N SER A 450 -14.64 -28.84 -6.44
CA SER A 450 -13.21 -28.45 -6.37
C SER A 450 -12.95 -27.05 -5.81
N SER A 451 -13.98 -26.22 -5.62
CA SER A 451 -13.80 -24.86 -5.08
C SER A 451 -13.69 -24.88 -3.55
N SER A 452 -12.82 -24.05 -2.99
CA SER A 452 -12.51 -23.99 -1.56
C SER A 452 -12.99 -22.69 -0.90
N LEU A 453 -13.36 -22.80 0.38
CA LEU A 453 -13.65 -21.67 1.27
C LEU A 453 -12.95 -21.96 2.60
N THR A 454 -11.94 -21.18 2.98
CA THR A 454 -11.11 -21.44 4.17
C THR A 454 -10.76 -20.16 4.91
N ARG A 455 -10.34 -20.25 6.18
CA ARG A 455 -9.84 -19.12 6.99
C ARG A 455 -10.73 -17.87 6.91
N ALA A 456 -12.02 -18.06 7.15
CA ALA A 456 -13.03 -17.03 6.94
C ALA A 456 -14.12 -17.06 8.02
N TYR A 457 -14.77 -15.92 8.30
CA TYR A 457 -15.79 -15.86 9.34
C TYR A 457 -16.96 -14.91 9.03
N ALA A 458 -18.13 -15.16 9.64
CA ALA A 458 -19.25 -14.22 9.61
C ALA A 458 -19.78 -13.90 11.01
N THR A 459 -19.99 -12.61 11.29
CA THR A 459 -20.41 -12.11 12.61
C THR A 459 -21.72 -11.33 12.59
N GLY A 460 -22.17 -10.83 11.43
CA GLY A 460 -23.47 -10.16 11.32
C GLY A 460 -24.67 -11.12 11.41
N GLY A 461 -25.86 -10.57 11.65
CA GLY A 461 -27.09 -11.36 11.75
C GLY A 461 -27.60 -11.86 10.40
N VAL A 462 -28.14 -13.09 10.34
CA VAL A 462 -28.60 -13.71 9.08
C VAL A 462 -30.08 -14.09 9.15
N THR A 463 -30.90 -13.28 8.49
CA THR A 463 -32.36 -13.38 8.50
C THR A 463 -32.89 -13.99 7.19
N ALA A 464 -33.71 -15.02 7.31
CA ALA A 464 -34.46 -15.63 6.21
C ALA A 464 -35.92 -15.85 6.63
N LEU A 465 -36.87 -15.66 5.71
CA LEU A 465 -38.29 -15.94 5.97
C LEU A 465 -38.61 -17.44 5.95
N LEU A 466 -39.87 -17.79 6.29
CA LEU A 466 -40.36 -19.16 6.44
C LEU A 466 -39.94 -20.07 5.26
N GLY A 467 -39.33 -21.21 5.58
CA GLY A 467 -38.85 -22.19 4.61
C GLY A 467 -37.50 -21.85 3.96
N GLY A 468 -37.01 -20.61 4.12
CA GLY A 468 -35.63 -20.23 3.80
C GLY A 468 -34.64 -20.84 4.79
N GLY A 469 -33.38 -20.91 4.39
CA GLY A 469 -32.28 -21.42 5.23
C GLY A 469 -31.26 -20.33 5.48
N ALA A 470 -31.21 -19.80 6.70
CA ALA A 470 -30.13 -18.93 7.17
C ALA A 470 -28.93 -19.79 7.59
N ARG A 471 -27.78 -19.58 6.96
CA ARG A 471 -26.58 -20.43 7.12
C ARG A 471 -25.32 -19.57 7.09
N LEU A 472 -24.14 -20.17 7.27
CA LEU A 472 -22.88 -19.54 6.85
C LEU A 472 -22.74 -19.58 5.32
N VAL A 473 -23.16 -20.70 4.71
CA VAL A 473 -23.18 -20.95 3.27
C VAL A 473 -24.55 -21.54 2.91
N GLY A 474 -25.31 -20.85 2.05
CA GLY A 474 -26.55 -21.34 1.47
C GLY A 474 -26.30 -22.29 0.29
N GLY A 475 -27.29 -23.14 -0.03
CA GLY A 475 -27.10 -24.24 -0.96
C GLY A 475 -26.29 -25.40 -0.34
N ALA A 476 -25.39 -26.00 -1.11
CA ALA A 476 -24.73 -27.28 -0.77
C ALA A 476 -23.34 -27.15 -0.12
N SER A 477 -22.88 -28.26 0.50
CA SER A 477 -21.62 -28.38 1.22
C SER A 477 -20.37 -28.14 0.35
N PHE A 478 -19.31 -27.62 0.98
CA PHE A 478 -17.97 -27.52 0.37
C PHE A 478 -17.31 -28.90 0.32
N ALA A 479 -16.32 -29.07 -0.55
CA ALA A 479 -15.43 -30.25 -0.54
C ALA A 479 -14.26 -30.05 0.44
N GLU A 480 -13.83 -28.79 0.63
CA GLU A 480 -12.75 -28.37 1.51
C GLU A 480 -13.19 -27.06 2.19
N GLY A 481 -13.62 -27.16 3.46
CA GLY A 481 -14.28 -26.09 4.20
C GLY A 481 -13.73 -25.85 5.60
N ASN A 482 -12.41 -26.02 5.80
CA ASN A 482 -11.78 -25.91 7.13
C ASN A 482 -11.44 -24.45 7.49
N GLY A 483 -11.51 -24.13 8.79
CA GLY A 483 -11.19 -22.80 9.30
C GLY A 483 -12.31 -21.79 9.08
N LEU A 484 -13.56 -22.23 9.20
CA LEU A 484 -14.73 -21.39 9.02
C LEU A 484 -15.40 -21.10 10.36
N TYR A 485 -15.61 -19.82 10.68
CA TYR A 485 -16.11 -19.40 11.98
C TYR A 485 -17.40 -18.57 11.88
N PHE A 486 -18.23 -18.59 12.92
CA PHE A 486 -19.39 -17.70 12.99
C PHE A 486 -19.71 -17.27 14.43
N ASN A 487 -20.27 -16.07 14.59
CA ASN A 487 -20.68 -15.59 15.92
C ASN A 487 -22.00 -16.27 16.35
N THR A 488 -21.99 -16.98 17.47
CA THR A 488 -23.16 -17.65 18.03
C THR A 488 -24.15 -16.72 18.73
N ASP A 489 -23.71 -15.52 19.11
CA ASP A 489 -24.56 -14.54 19.79
C ASP A 489 -25.41 -13.74 18.78
N SER A 490 -25.01 -13.79 17.50
CA SER A 490 -25.74 -13.18 16.38
C SER A 490 -26.93 -14.05 15.97
N PRO A 491 -28.04 -13.45 15.49
CA PRO A 491 -29.24 -14.19 15.12
C PRO A 491 -29.04 -14.98 13.83
N PHE A 492 -28.56 -16.22 13.96
CA PHE A 492 -28.55 -17.23 12.90
C PHE A 492 -29.71 -18.21 13.11
N ASN A 493 -30.68 -18.25 12.19
CA ASN A 493 -31.74 -19.27 12.19
C ASN A 493 -31.21 -20.60 11.63
N VAL A 494 -30.47 -21.32 12.48
CA VAL A 494 -29.54 -22.39 12.09
C VAL A 494 -30.16 -23.53 11.28
N ALA A 495 -29.58 -23.76 10.10
CA ALA A 495 -29.27 -25.10 9.63
C ALA A 495 -27.82 -25.14 9.08
N VAL A 496 -26.90 -25.79 9.79
CA VAL A 496 -25.52 -25.96 9.29
C VAL A 496 -25.52 -27.05 8.21
N ASN A 497 -25.13 -26.71 6.98
CA ASN A 497 -25.00 -27.69 5.86
C ASN A 497 -23.57 -28.20 5.68
N LEU A 498 -22.66 -27.79 6.56
CA LEU A 498 -21.29 -28.28 6.67
C LEU A 498 -21.19 -29.16 7.93
N SER A 499 -20.22 -30.06 7.98
CA SER A 499 -20.00 -30.87 9.17
C SER A 499 -19.52 -30.00 10.34
N PRO A 500 -19.79 -30.37 11.60
CA PRO A 500 -19.25 -29.66 12.78
C PRO A 500 -17.71 -29.65 12.86
N THR A 501 -17.03 -30.44 12.01
CA THR A 501 -15.58 -30.47 11.84
C THR A 501 -15.04 -29.43 10.86
N GLU A 502 -15.91 -28.80 10.05
CA GLU A 502 -15.56 -27.77 9.05
C GLU A 502 -15.86 -26.36 9.59
N THR A 503 -16.98 -26.18 10.30
CA THR A 503 -17.41 -24.88 10.85
C THR A 503 -17.44 -24.84 12.38
N ILE A 504 -16.87 -23.80 12.98
CA ILE A 504 -16.79 -23.56 14.43
C ILE A 504 -17.64 -22.35 14.81
N GLY A 505 -18.60 -22.53 15.71
CA GLY A 505 -19.33 -21.41 16.33
C GLY A 505 -18.56 -20.88 17.54
N LEU A 506 -18.35 -19.57 17.60
CA LEU A 506 -17.71 -18.86 18.72
C LEU A 506 -18.65 -17.77 19.24
N THR A 507 -18.69 -17.54 20.54
CA THR A 507 -19.34 -16.34 21.11
C THR A 507 -18.57 -15.08 20.74
N THR A 508 -19.19 -13.91 20.87
CA THR A 508 -18.53 -12.61 20.68
C THR A 508 -17.33 -12.44 21.63
N ALA A 509 -17.39 -13.02 22.83
CA ALA A 509 -16.26 -13.02 23.77
C ALA A 509 -15.09 -13.90 23.28
N GLN A 510 -15.39 -15.05 22.66
CA GLN A 510 -14.37 -15.94 22.08
C GLN A 510 -13.76 -15.37 20.79
N MET A 511 -14.54 -14.65 19.97
CA MET A 511 -14.05 -13.97 18.76
C MET A 511 -12.93 -12.96 19.05
N ARG A 512 -12.85 -12.41 20.28
CA ARG A 512 -11.78 -11.51 20.74
C ARG A 512 -10.50 -12.20 21.19
N GLN A 513 -10.40 -13.52 21.07
CA GLN A 513 -9.28 -14.30 21.58
C GLN A 513 -8.68 -15.11 20.44
N SER A 514 -7.43 -14.83 20.07
CA SER A 514 -6.72 -15.54 18.99
C SER A 514 -6.68 -17.06 19.22
N ALA A 515 -6.54 -17.48 20.48
CA ALA A 515 -6.61 -18.88 20.93
C ALA A 515 -7.95 -19.60 20.63
N SER A 516 -9.04 -18.87 20.35
CA SER A 516 -10.34 -19.44 19.96
C SER A 516 -10.39 -19.93 18.51
N PHE A 517 -9.37 -19.64 17.69
CA PHE A 517 -9.31 -19.99 16.28
C PHE A 517 -8.25 -21.09 16.06
N PRO A 518 -8.51 -22.35 16.47
CA PRO A 518 -7.49 -23.39 16.50
C PRO A 518 -6.92 -23.69 15.11
N SER A 519 -5.59 -23.83 15.03
CA SER A 519 -4.97 -24.63 13.98
C SER A 519 -5.35 -26.11 14.22
N ILE A 520 -5.58 -26.87 13.15
CA ILE A 520 -6.07 -28.25 13.28
C ILE A 520 -4.91 -29.25 13.54
N LEU A 521 -3.65 -28.79 13.52
CA LEU A 521 -2.49 -29.57 13.98
C LEU A 521 -1.61 -28.77 14.98
N PRO A 522 -1.22 -29.38 16.12
CA PRO A 522 -0.13 -28.84 16.94
C PRO A 522 1.21 -29.17 16.27
N SER A 523 1.81 -28.18 15.61
CA SER A 523 3.09 -28.30 14.91
C SER A 523 4.26 -27.78 15.76
N ILE A 524 5.34 -28.56 15.85
CA ILE A 524 6.61 -28.16 16.49
C ILE A 524 7.49 -27.33 15.49
N PHE A 525 6.98 -27.06 14.29
CA PHE A 525 7.60 -26.20 13.28
C PHE A 525 6.69 -25.02 12.94
N PRO A 526 7.23 -23.80 12.74
CA PRO A 526 6.46 -22.58 12.50
C PRO A 526 5.78 -22.48 11.13
N PHE A 527 5.75 -23.56 10.35
CA PHE A 527 5.00 -23.62 9.09
C PHE A 527 4.62 -25.06 8.73
N ASN A 528 3.31 -25.32 8.62
CA ASN A 528 2.79 -26.49 7.93
C ASN A 528 1.66 -26.03 6.99
N PRO A 529 1.77 -26.21 5.66
CA PRO A 529 0.73 -25.85 4.70
C PRO A 529 -0.66 -26.47 4.95
N GLY A 530 -0.75 -27.47 5.83
CA GLY A 530 -2.01 -28.08 6.28
C GLY A 530 -2.75 -27.36 7.42
N ASP A 531 -2.19 -26.31 8.03
CA ASP A 531 -2.85 -25.58 9.11
C ASP A 531 -3.85 -24.56 8.59
N LEU A 532 -5.14 -24.85 8.79
CA LEU A 532 -6.26 -24.14 8.18
C LEU A 532 -7.00 -23.19 9.15
N GLY A 533 -6.44 -22.92 10.33
CA GLY A 533 -6.95 -21.89 11.27
C GLY A 533 -6.65 -20.46 10.79
N LEU A 534 -7.11 -19.45 11.53
CA LEU A 534 -6.73 -18.06 11.28
C LEU A 534 -5.26 -17.84 11.69
N ASP A 535 -4.45 -17.31 10.78
CA ASP A 535 -3.06 -16.98 11.06
C ASP A 535 -2.93 -15.56 11.64
N PHE A 536 -2.69 -15.48 12.95
CA PHE A 536 -2.45 -14.20 13.66
C PHE A 536 -1.02 -13.66 13.54
N THR A 537 -0.12 -14.42 12.90
CA THR A 537 1.27 -14.02 12.69
C THR A 537 1.36 -13.01 11.56
N TYR A 538 0.74 -13.31 10.40
CA TYR A 538 0.91 -12.51 9.19
C TYR A 538 -0.40 -12.00 8.57
N VAL A 539 -1.55 -12.62 8.83
CA VAL A 539 -2.80 -12.28 8.13
C VAL A 539 -3.80 -11.55 9.02
N TRP A 540 -3.97 -11.99 10.27
CA TRP A 540 -4.97 -11.47 11.19
C TRP A 540 -4.32 -10.79 12.40
N THR A 541 -5.02 -9.82 12.98
CA THR A 541 -4.70 -9.19 14.26
C THR A 541 -5.95 -9.11 15.14
N ILE A 542 -5.77 -8.89 16.43
CA ILE A 542 -6.82 -8.49 17.36
C ILE A 542 -6.23 -7.38 18.21
N TYR A 543 -6.78 -6.18 18.10
CA TYR A 543 -6.47 -5.07 19.01
C TYR A 543 -7.34 -5.16 20.27
N GLU A 544 -6.91 -4.49 21.33
CA GLU A 544 -7.78 -4.27 22.49
C GLU A 544 -9.01 -3.43 22.09
N GLY A 545 -10.10 -3.52 22.86
CA GLY A 545 -11.40 -2.92 22.50
C GLY A 545 -12.16 -3.61 21.34
N GLN A 546 -11.45 -4.09 20.31
CA GLN A 546 -12.05 -4.66 19.10
C GLN A 546 -12.83 -5.96 19.36
N THR A 547 -13.82 -6.24 18.50
CA THR A 547 -14.79 -7.33 18.75
C THR A 547 -14.53 -8.63 17.99
N THR A 548 -13.71 -8.56 16.93
CA THR A 548 -13.43 -9.65 15.99
C THR A 548 -12.04 -9.49 15.35
N PRO A 549 -11.43 -10.56 14.80
CA PRO A 549 -10.14 -10.48 14.12
C PRO A 549 -10.14 -9.55 12.90
N MET A 550 -9.12 -8.73 12.74
CA MET A 550 -9.00 -7.78 11.62
C MET A 550 -7.88 -8.22 10.67
N LEU A 551 -7.99 -7.87 9.38
CA LEU A 551 -6.96 -8.22 8.40
C LEU A 551 -5.77 -7.26 8.52
N ARG A 552 -4.57 -7.79 8.74
CA ARG A 552 -3.33 -7.01 8.86
C ARG A 552 -3.07 -6.13 7.63
N SER A 553 -3.34 -6.71 6.46
CA SER A 553 -3.22 -6.05 5.16
C SER A 553 -4.12 -4.82 4.96
N LEU A 554 -5.02 -4.52 5.90
CA LEU A 554 -5.97 -3.40 5.88
C LEU A 554 -5.97 -2.60 7.20
N GLN A 555 -4.95 -2.71 8.05
CA GLN A 555 -4.88 -2.01 9.36
C GLN A 555 -4.94 -0.47 9.23
N ARG A 556 -4.22 0.10 8.25
CA ARG A 556 -4.19 1.55 7.90
C ARG A 556 -5.53 2.29 7.73
N PHE A 557 -6.65 1.58 7.70
CA PHE A 557 -8.00 2.14 7.60
C PHE A 557 -8.76 2.16 8.92
N TYR A 558 -8.14 1.67 9.99
CA TYR A 558 -8.75 1.54 11.31
C TYR A 558 -7.99 2.39 12.31
N ASP A 559 -8.69 3.39 12.80
CA ASP A 559 -8.44 4.18 13.99
C ASP A 559 -9.53 3.72 14.99
N SER A 560 -9.13 3.28 16.18
CA SER A 560 -10.00 2.60 17.16
C SER A 560 -10.64 3.54 18.18
N ASP A 561 -10.02 4.69 18.46
CA ASP A 561 -10.45 5.65 19.49
C ASP A 561 -10.77 7.04 18.94
N GLY A 562 -10.32 7.37 17.73
CA GLY A 562 -10.72 8.50 16.92
C GLY A 562 -9.75 9.69 16.96
N ASP A 563 -8.48 9.46 17.29
CA ASP A 563 -7.47 10.53 17.43
C ASP A 563 -6.89 11.03 16.08
N GLY A 564 -7.00 10.22 15.03
CA GLY A 564 -6.47 10.49 13.69
C GLY A 564 -5.27 9.64 13.28
N HIS A 565 -4.72 8.81 14.16
CA HIS A 565 -3.68 7.84 13.86
C HIS A 565 -4.30 6.44 13.65
N SER A 566 -3.84 5.69 12.64
CA SER A 566 -4.34 4.32 12.42
C SER A 566 -3.59 3.35 13.32
N ASN A 567 -4.27 2.30 13.79
CA ASN A 567 -3.77 1.32 14.77
C ASN A 567 -2.45 0.59 14.39
N ASP A 568 -1.92 0.78 13.17
CA ASP A 568 -0.62 0.28 12.70
C ASP A 568 0.50 1.34 12.65
N GLN A 569 0.16 2.61 12.83
CA GLN A 569 1.06 3.76 13.04
C GLN A 569 1.00 4.28 14.49
N ASP A 570 0.20 3.64 15.32
CA ASP A 570 -0.15 4.04 16.68
C ASP A 570 0.19 2.90 17.67
N PRO A 571 1.11 3.13 18.63
CA PRO A 571 1.44 2.20 19.71
C PRO A 571 0.34 2.03 20.77
N PHE A 572 -0.61 2.97 20.89
CA PHE A 572 -1.71 2.99 21.86
C PHE A 572 -3.14 3.00 21.27
N PRO A 573 -3.58 2.01 20.45
CA PRO A 573 -4.86 1.99 19.72
C PRO A 573 -6.19 1.95 20.51
N ILE A 574 -6.23 2.47 21.72
CA ILE A 574 -7.41 2.64 22.56
C ILE A 574 -7.35 3.89 23.47
N ASP A 575 -6.27 4.67 23.46
CA ASP A 575 -6.13 5.89 24.26
C ASP A 575 -5.91 7.12 23.34
N PRO A 576 -6.96 7.89 23.01
CA PRO A 576 -6.91 8.96 22.01
C PRO A 576 -6.18 10.24 22.49
N ALA A 577 -5.30 10.08 23.48
CA ALA A 577 -4.38 11.08 23.98
C ALA A 577 -2.91 10.69 23.73
N GLU A 578 -2.62 9.46 23.30
CA GLU A 578 -1.27 8.95 23.04
C GLU A 578 -1.23 8.24 21.68
N TRP A 579 -0.26 8.56 20.83
CA TRP A 579 -0.12 7.98 19.48
C TRP A 579 1.34 7.70 19.08
N LEU A 580 2.28 7.99 19.98
CA LEU A 580 3.73 7.87 19.79
C LEU A 580 4.36 7.36 21.08
N ASP A 581 5.39 6.53 20.91
CA ASP A 581 6.21 5.86 21.93
C ASP A 581 7.63 5.91 21.36
N SER A 582 8.39 6.95 21.71
CA SER A 582 9.68 7.27 21.06
C SER A 582 10.80 6.32 21.48
N ASP A 583 10.87 5.94 22.76
CA ASP A 583 11.90 5.04 23.31
C ASP A 583 11.46 3.55 23.32
N GLY A 584 10.16 3.27 23.27
CA GLY A 584 9.58 1.92 23.32
C GLY A 584 9.35 1.36 24.72
N ASP A 585 9.32 2.20 25.76
CA ASP A 585 9.02 1.85 27.16
C ASP A 585 7.56 1.38 27.34
N GLY A 586 6.64 1.93 26.54
CA GLY A 586 5.20 1.69 26.64
C GLY A 586 4.43 2.74 27.45
N ILE A 587 5.03 3.90 27.69
CA ILE A 587 4.37 5.17 28.02
C ILE A 587 4.35 6.03 26.75
N GLY A 588 3.26 6.75 26.51
CA GLY A 588 3.16 7.63 25.33
C GLY A 588 3.76 9.00 25.58
N ASN A 589 4.33 9.63 24.55
CA ASN A 589 5.07 10.88 24.67
C ASN A 589 4.29 12.06 25.32
N ASN A 590 2.95 12.07 25.33
CA ASN A 590 2.22 13.15 26.03
C ASN A 590 2.08 12.89 27.54
N ALA A 591 2.38 11.68 28.00
CA ALA A 591 2.39 11.25 29.39
C ALA A 591 3.80 10.96 29.94
N ASP A 592 4.78 10.72 29.08
CA ASP A 592 6.19 10.64 29.46
C ASP A 592 6.79 12.03 29.77
N THR A 593 8.03 12.01 30.24
CA THR A 593 8.82 13.17 30.64
C THR A 593 10.31 13.04 30.25
N ASP A 594 10.68 11.97 29.54
CA ASP A 594 12.03 11.56 29.13
C ASP A 594 11.86 10.72 27.84
N ASP A 595 11.36 11.37 26.79
CA ASP A 595 10.79 10.78 25.57
C ASP A 595 11.74 9.83 24.80
N ASP A 596 13.06 9.90 25.03
CA ASP A 596 14.06 9.03 24.40
C ASP A 596 14.90 8.20 25.41
N ASN A 597 14.68 8.39 26.71
CA ASN A 597 15.31 7.65 27.82
C ASN A 597 16.85 7.81 27.89
N ASP A 598 17.40 8.94 27.43
CA ASP A 598 18.82 9.33 27.66
C ASP A 598 19.10 9.57 29.17
N GLY A 599 18.06 9.99 29.92
CA GLY A 599 18.12 10.33 31.34
C GLY A 599 18.07 11.82 31.67
N VAL A 600 17.88 12.67 30.65
CA VAL A 600 17.52 14.10 30.73
C VAL A 600 16.04 14.24 30.36
N SER A 601 15.30 15.07 31.11
CA SER A 601 13.86 15.24 30.89
C SER A 601 13.59 16.25 29.78
N ASP A 602 12.57 16.05 28.94
CA ASP A 602 12.23 16.88 27.76
C ASP A 602 12.14 18.40 28.02
N VAL A 603 11.89 18.80 29.26
CA VAL A 603 11.81 20.21 29.67
C VAL A 603 13.16 20.87 29.92
N ASP A 604 14.19 20.06 30.15
CA ASP A 604 15.59 20.43 30.35
C ASP A 604 16.48 19.94 29.18
N ASP A 605 15.93 19.18 28.23
CA ASP A 605 16.59 18.65 27.04
C ASP A 605 16.41 19.56 25.80
N ALA A 606 17.46 19.66 24.97
CA ALA A 606 17.44 20.44 23.73
C ALA A 606 17.00 19.64 22.49
N LEU A 607 17.20 18.32 22.46
CA LEU A 607 16.73 17.41 21.41
C LEU A 607 16.02 16.18 22.05
N PRO A 608 14.81 16.33 22.64
CA PRO A 608 14.13 15.29 23.45
C PRO A 608 13.69 14.00 22.73
N LEU A 609 14.22 13.71 21.54
CA LEU A 609 13.87 12.57 20.70
C LEU A 609 15.13 11.88 20.12
N ASP A 610 16.33 12.26 20.58
CA ASP A 610 17.61 11.69 20.20
C ASP A 610 18.43 11.35 21.46
N ALA A 611 18.32 10.10 21.91
CA ALA A 611 19.03 9.56 23.08
C ALA A 611 20.57 9.54 22.97
N THR A 612 21.15 10.27 22.02
CA THR A 612 22.59 10.55 21.94
C THR A 612 22.94 12.03 22.06
N GLU A 613 21.96 12.94 22.15
CA GLU A 613 22.13 14.39 22.14
C GLU A 613 21.14 15.10 23.08
N SER A 614 21.63 15.63 24.21
CA SER A 614 20.82 16.37 25.18
C SER A 614 21.21 17.86 25.31
N VAL A 615 22.14 18.34 24.48
CA VAL A 615 22.66 19.72 24.49
C VAL A 615 22.80 20.24 23.05
N ASP A 616 22.25 21.43 22.83
CA ASP A 616 22.45 22.30 21.65
C ASP A 616 22.87 23.67 22.21
N THR A 617 24.10 24.08 21.92
CA THR A 617 24.74 25.23 22.61
C THR A 617 24.53 26.55 21.87
N ASP A 618 24.38 26.55 20.55
CA ASP A 618 24.12 27.76 19.74
C ASP A 618 22.63 27.93 19.35
N GLY A 619 21.85 26.84 19.37
CA GLY A 619 20.42 26.79 19.07
C GLY A 619 20.08 26.58 17.60
N ASP A 620 20.98 26.02 16.77
CA ASP A 620 20.71 25.74 15.35
C ASP A 620 19.86 24.47 15.11
N GLY A 621 19.79 23.58 16.10
CA GLY A 621 19.05 22.31 16.06
C GLY A 621 19.91 21.06 15.76
N ILE A 622 21.23 21.17 15.79
CA ILE A 622 22.18 20.04 15.79
C ILE A 622 22.76 19.90 17.22
N GLY A 623 22.77 18.68 17.76
CA GLY A 623 23.34 18.43 19.09
C GLY A 623 24.87 18.43 19.11
N ASN A 624 25.45 18.83 20.25
CA ASN A 624 26.89 19.01 20.46
C ASN A 624 27.79 17.75 20.21
N ASN A 625 27.26 16.52 20.13
CA ASN A 625 28.09 15.36 19.75
C ASN A 625 28.15 15.13 18.22
N ALA A 626 27.27 15.77 17.45
CA ALA A 626 27.11 15.67 16.01
C ALA A 626 27.49 16.96 15.27
N ASP A 627 27.38 18.11 15.93
CA ASP A 627 27.91 19.37 15.42
C ASP A 627 29.46 19.38 15.46
N THR A 628 30.04 20.42 14.86
CA THR A 628 31.48 20.64 14.72
C THR A 628 31.86 22.11 14.90
N ASP A 629 30.93 22.95 15.35
CA ASP A 629 31.03 24.41 15.54
C ASP A 629 30.09 24.79 16.71
N ASP A 630 30.21 24.07 17.83
CA ASP A 630 29.27 23.95 18.96
C ASP A 630 28.64 25.27 19.48
N ASP A 631 29.28 26.43 19.29
CA ASP A 631 28.80 27.75 19.76
C ASP A 631 28.44 28.74 18.64
N GLY A 632 28.49 28.29 17.38
CA GLY A 632 28.09 29.04 16.20
C GLY A 632 28.99 30.24 15.83
N ASP A 633 30.20 30.33 16.38
CA ASP A 633 31.14 31.42 16.05
C ASP A 633 31.74 31.30 14.64
N THR A 634 31.73 30.11 14.02
CA THR A 634 32.40 29.70 12.76
C THR A 634 33.87 29.27 12.87
N LEU A 635 34.32 28.82 14.03
CA LEU A 635 35.62 28.20 14.29
C LEU A 635 35.37 26.84 14.96
N SER A 636 35.53 25.77 14.19
CA SER A 636 35.21 24.43 14.67
C SER A 636 35.95 24.02 15.95
N ASP A 637 35.31 23.25 16.83
CA ASP A 637 35.85 22.74 18.11
C ASP A 637 37.25 22.12 17.98
N VAL A 638 37.55 21.47 16.86
CA VAL A 638 38.88 20.89 16.57
C VAL A 638 39.97 21.96 16.42
N ASP A 639 39.66 23.08 15.76
CA ASP A 639 40.57 24.22 15.58
C ASP A 639 40.65 25.07 16.85
N GLU A 640 39.57 25.16 17.62
CA GLU A 640 39.53 25.79 18.94
C GLU A 640 40.35 25.08 20.00
N ILE A 641 40.18 23.75 20.15
CA ILE A 641 41.02 22.92 21.01
C ILE A 641 42.50 23.06 20.63
N ALA A 642 42.80 23.36 19.36
CA ALA A 642 44.15 23.65 18.88
C ALA A 642 44.61 25.10 19.18
N ALA A 643 43.71 26.08 19.21
CA ALA A 643 43.94 27.46 19.63
C ALA A 643 44.07 27.61 21.16
N GLY A 644 43.38 26.74 21.91
CA GLY A 644 43.21 26.77 23.36
C GLY A 644 41.96 27.50 23.84
N THR A 645 41.01 27.80 22.95
CA THR A 645 39.68 28.36 23.24
C THR A 645 38.72 27.27 23.76
N ASP A 646 37.50 27.66 24.09
CA ASP A 646 36.50 26.86 24.81
C ASP A 646 35.24 26.67 23.94
N PRO A 647 35.06 25.52 23.26
CA PRO A 647 34.07 25.36 22.18
C PRO A 647 32.59 25.53 22.50
N LEU A 648 32.28 25.88 23.75
CA LEU A 648 30.93 26.17 24.21
C LEU A 648 30.75 27.69 24.41
N LYS A 649 31.63 28.52 23.84
CA LYS A 649 31.66 29.97 24.00
C LYS A 649 32.35 30.67 22.83
N ALA A 650 31.51 31.25 21.99
CA ALA A 650 31.90 32.08 20.86
C ALA A 650 32.85 33.24 21.19
N ASP A 651 33.00 33.62 22.47
CA ASP A 651 34.00 34.56 23.01
C ASP A 651 34.55 33.95 24.32
N THR A 652 35.72 33.28 24.25
CA THR A 652 36.27 32.51 25.36
C THR A 652 36.68 33.39 26.54
N ASP A 653 37.23 34.59 26.29
CA ASP A 653 37.80 35.44 27.34
C ASP A 653 36.86 36.56 27.84
N GLY A 654 35.79 36.84 27.09
CA GLY A 654 34.69 37.72 27.45
C GLY A 654 34.94 39.21 27.18
N ASP A 655 35.82 39.56 26.25
CA ASP A 655 36.12 40.96 25.90
C ASP A 655 35.17 41.58 24.85
N GLY A 656 34.31 40.75 24.24
CA GLY A 656 33.21 41.14 23.37
C GLY A 656 33.50 40.98 21.88
N VAL A 657 34.48 40.14 21.50
CA VAL A 657 34.82 39.78 20.12
C VAL A 657 35.00 38.28 20.04
N ASN A 658 34.38 37.68 19.04
CA ASN A 658 34.41 36.23 18.88
C ASN A 658 35.80 35.67 18.59
N ASP A 659 36.04 34.41 18.98
CA ASP A 659 37.35 33.76 18.92
C ASP A 659 37.86 33.59 17.47
N ASN A 660 36.96 33.37 16.51
CA ASN A 660 37.28 33.37 15.08
C ASN A 660 37.79 34.72 14.53
N LEU A 661 37.50 35.82 15.23
CA LEU A 661 37.78 37.20 14.83
C LEU A 661 38.84 37.87 15.70
N ASP A 662 39.15 37.32 16.88
CA ASP A 662 40.18 37.86 17.76
C ASP A 662 41.59 37.30 17.50
N ALA A 663 42.60 38.14 17.71
CA ALA A 663 44.01 37.75 17.61
C ALA A 663 44.65 37.44 18.97
N TYR A 664 43.89 37.58 20.08
CA TYR A 664 44.30 37.31 21.44
C TYR A 664 43.19 36.63 22.29
N PRO A 665 42.45 35.60 21.80
CA PRO A 665 41.18 35.09 22.38
C PRO A 665 41.29 34.39 23.76
N LEU A 666 42.38 34.64 24.48
CA LEU A 666 42.70 34.14 25.81
C LEU A 666 43.28 35.26 26.72
N ASP A 667 43.15 36.53 26.33
CA ASP A 667 43.61 37.73 27.05
C ASP A 667 42.61 38.87 26.88
N ALA A 668 41.58 38.86 27.74
CA ALA A 668 40.47 39.83 27.79
C ALA A 668 40.87 41.30 28.07
N THR A 669 42.16 41.61 27.96
CA THR A 669 42.71 42.97 27.96
C THR A 669 43.14 43.43 26.57
N ARG A 670 42.91 42.64 25.50
CA ARG A 670 43.64 42.74 24.22
C ARG A 670 42.88 42.55 22.89
N SER A 671 41.56 42.66 22.81
CA SER A 671 40.77 42.60 21.56
C SER A 671 41.41 43.14 20.27
N SER A 672 41.20 42.44 19.16
CA SER A 672 41.73 42.72 17.81
C SER A 672 40.63 43.12 16.80
N VAL A 673 39.91 44.21 17.09
CA VAL A 673 39.00 44.81 16.10
C VAL A 673 39.78 45.58 15.03
N PHE A 674 40.04 44.97 13.86
CA PHE A 674 40.65 45.68 12.73
C PHE A 674 39.66 46.63 12.03
N SER A 675 39.44 47.82 12.61
CA SER A 675 38.78 48.93 11.91
C SER A 675 39.80 49.97 11.42
N GLY A 676 39.90 50.10 10.10
CA GLY A 676 40.84 51.00 9.44
C GLY A 676 40.39 52.47 9.42
N GLY A 677 40.80 53.25 10.43
CA GLY A 677 41.16 54.67 10.29
C GLY A 677 40.06 55.73 10.20
N GLY A 678 40.10 56.69 11.13
CA GLY A 678 39.33 57.94 11.03
C GLY A 678 39.18 58.61 12.40
N GLY A 679 39.67 59.85 12.56
CA GLY A 679 39.74 60.49 13.88
C GLY A 679 38.55 61.40 14.24
N SER A 680 38.47 61.67 15.55
CA SER A 680 37.78 62.79 16.24
C SER A 680 36.31 62.64 16.68
N ASN A 681 36.13 62.90 17.99
CA ASN A 681 34.97 63.42 18.71
C ASN A 681 33.69 62.56 18.91
N ALA A 682 33.64 62.00 20.12
CA ALA A 682 32.59 62.22 21.12
C ALA A 682 31.19 61.59 20.97
N ALA A 683 30.88 60.79 22.00
CA ALA A 683 29.56 60.57 22.63
C ALA A 683 28.50 59.71 21.90
N GLY A 684 28.19 58.57 22.53
CA GLY A 684 26.80 58.21 22.83
C GLY A 684 26.19 57.02 22.07
N GLY A 685 26.28 55.84 22.69
CA GLY A 685 25.14 54.93 22.87
C GLY A 685 24.51 54.22 21.65
N GLY A 686 24.83 52.93 21.52
CA GLY A 686 23.81 51.88 21.41
C GLY A 686 23.31 51.47 20.02
N GLY A 687 23.48 50.18 19.73
CA GLY A 687 22.46 49.39 19.03
C GLY A 687 22.73 48.99 17.57
N GLY A 688 23.17 47.74 17.39
CA GLY A 688 22.63 46.82 16.38
C GLY A 688 23.01 47.04 14.91
N GLY A 689 23.79 46.11 14.37
CA GLY A 689 23.91 45.91 12.93
C GLY A 689 24.79 44.70 12.59
N GLY A 690 24.20 43.66 12.01
CA GLY A 690 24.91 42.48 11.51
C GLY A 690 24.19 41.88 10.31
N CYS A 691 24.84 41.89 9.15
CA CYS A 691 24.44 41.18 7.94
C CYS A 691 25.67 40.91 7.07
N THR A 692 26.00 39.62 6.90
CA THR A 692 26.54 38.99 5.67
C THR A 692 27.82 39.57 5.01
N MET A 693 28.91 38.78 4.94
CA MET A 693 29.26 37.97 3.75
C MET A 693 30.71 37.40 3.77
N ASN A 694 30.81 36.13 3.36
CA ASN A 694 32.00 35.38 2.88
C ASN A 694 32.45 35.93 1.47
N PRO A 695 33.42 35.38 0.69
CA PRO A 695 34.54 34.45 0.98
C PRO A 695 35.92 34.84 0.34
N HIS A 696 37.00 34.09 0.67
CA HIS A 696 37.86 33.31 -0.26
C HIS A 696 39.37 33.19 0.06
N ALA A 697 39.91 31.98 -0.21
CA ALA A 697 41.31 31.57 -0.46
C ALA A 697 42.28 31.61 0.75
N GLY A 698 43.09 30.58 1.06
CA GLY A 698 43.41 29.29 0.42
C GLY A 698 44.88 29.20 -0.02
N PHE A 699 45.65 28.19 0.42
CA PHE A 699 46.88 27.64 -0.21
C PHE A 699 47.53 26.51 0.65
N ASP A 700 47.99 25.45 -0.03
CA ASP A 700 48.72 24.24 0.45
C ASP A 700 50.25 24.41 0.11
N PRO A 701 51.23 23.47 0.28
CA PRO A 701 51.42 22.25 1.11
C PRO A 701 52.83 22.12 1.82
N ILE A 702 53.20 20.91 2.31
CA ILE A 702 54.56 20.22 2.27
C ILE A 702 55.24 19.79 3.62
N LEU A 703 55.01 18.51 4.03
CA LEU A 703 55.97 17.37 4.12
C LEU A 703 56.87 17.04 5.37
N THR A 704 56.93 15.72 5.69
CA THR A 704 58.05 14.86 6.22
C THR A 704 57.91 14.34 7.68
N LEU A 705 57.53 13.06 7.96
CA LEU A 705 58.35 11.81 8.13
C LEU A 705 59.41 11.83 9.28
N LEU A 706 59.72 10.78 10.09
CA LEU A 706 59.40 9.32 10.16
C LEU A 706 59.95 8.70 11.49
N VAL A 707 59.46 7.52 11.99
CA VAL A 707 60.22 6.29 12.44
C VAL A 707 59.64 5.46 13.64
N VAL A 708 59.08 4.26 13.34
CA VAL A 708 59.29 2.86 13.89
C VAL A 708 59.11 2.59 15.42
N ALA A 709 58.49 1.52 15.98
CA ALA A 709 58.39 0.05 15.70
C ALA A 709 57.21 -0.62 16.50
N SER A 710 56.89 -1.94 16.56
CA SER A 710 57.00 -3.17 15.70
C SER A 710 56.45 -4.43 16.45
N LEU A 711 56.39 -5.62 15.77
CA LEU A 711 56.07 -7.02 16.23
C LEU A 711 54.59 -7.48 16.20
N LEU A 712 54.22 -8.70 15.74
CA LEU A 712 54.93 -9.70 14.92
C LEU A 712 53.96 -10.60 14.09
N TYR A 713 54.54 -11.22 13.06
CA TYR A 713 54.03 -12.09 11.99
C TYR A 713 53.73 -13.56 12.38
N ILE A 714 52.85 -14.25 11.65
CA ILE A 714 53.13 -15.55 10.98
C ILE A 714 52.09 -15.87 9.88
N ARG A 715 52.60 -16.34 8.73
CA ARG A 715 51.84 -16.68 7.52
C ARG A 715 52.36 -18.01 6.94
N ARG A 716 51.49 -18.96 6.59
CA ARG A 716 51.82 -20.08 5.68
C ARG A 716 50.57 -20.59 4.96
N GLY A 717 50.59 -20.56 3.64
CA GLY A 717 49.70 -21.36 2.80
C GLY A 717 50.50 -22.17 1.79
N ARG A 718 49.91 -23.20 1.17
CA ARG A 718 50.26 -23.67 -0.18
C ARG A 718 49.33 -24.76 -0.75
N ARG A 719 48.93 -24.50 -2.01
CA ARG A 719 48.80 -25.42 -3.16
C ARG A 719 47.63 -26.43 -3.27
N ARG A 720 46.95 -26.28 -4.42
CA ARG A 720 46.20 -27.29 -5.18
C ARG A 720 46.98 -28.59 -5.41
N GLY A 721 46.26 -29.71 -5.52
CA GLY A 721 46.68 -30.83 -6.38
C GLY A 721 46.04 -32.20 -6.08
N GLY A 722 45.06 -32.61 -6.90
CA GLY A 722 44.97 -33.99 -7.40
C GLY A 722 43.90 -34.95 -6.86
N ALA A 723 43.03 -35.38 -7.79
CA ALA A 723 42.74 -36.79 -8.13
C ALA A 723 41.72 -37.66 -7.36
N TRP A 724 40.60 -37.90 -8.06
CA TRP A 724 39.98 -39.22 -8.42
C TRP A 724 39.45 -40.21 -7.35
N ASP A 725 38.27 -40.76 -7.70
CA ASP A 725 37.62 -42.03 -7.26
C ASP A 725 37.19 -42.18 -5.78
N GLU A 726 36.10 -42.87 -5.42
CA GLU A 726 35.11 -43.65 -6.20
C GLU A 726 33.71 -43.63 -5.52
N ALA A 727 32.71 -44.28 -6.12
CA ALA A 727 31.29 -44.18 -5.76
C ALA A 727 30.81 -45.06 -4.59
N ALA A 728 29.74 -44.60 -3.91
CA ALA A 728 28.67 -45.41 -3.33
C ALA A 728 27.37 -44.58 -3.19
#